data_AF-A0A5C5WHF1-F1
#
_entry.id   AF-A0A5C5WHF1-F1
#
_cell.length_a   1.000
_cell.length_b   1.000
_cell.length_c   1.000
_cell.angle_alpha   90.00
_cell.angle_beta   90.00
_cell.angle_gamma   90.00
#
_symmetry.space_group_name_H-M   'P 1'
#
loop_
_entity.id
_entity.type
_entity.pdbx_description
1 polymer ?
#
loop_
_entity_poly.entity_id
_entity_poly.type
_entity_poly.pdbx_seq_one_letter_code
_entity_poly.pdbx_strand_id
1 'polypeptide(L)'
;MRTEMALRLRVFMNRFWLLPLLVVILVGQPVGTALAQPPGTTPSTEVFDDQGGEIPIKGFLFLNEAKNRVIMPGLSWEEFERLQNLDNGVESTSGRYAFESLQVSGTVFGLRAEMEVTIKLTIDATGGRFVTIPLRMNNFHRIAPPDVSGIAEYYMTVAEDGSGHQILVRCDSRCDATIKMKVSTRVQSSSARSIDFRLPEVSSRVDILTDDGDSVGEVVGHGDETIQSTTVDKKSTKLSVDSSGGSFTLMWGKPRRVDGEVDSLEVESRVVMQWDSPQDSPIVEVRLTVRNVKGSVERMRVRLPKGSVVLDLPTLGTGGQTVEFIPLSEESDAAESGIGEIYEVEIPIEERQPRIDLNFDLQLAGENATSKDPLLLRVPEVMDAIRHRGELTVQIADDYRLRWKARPWIRSAAIENPEESVSQRQYQFRFDRGSFELPIWLSANERRLRLTSQSTVTIEQSQALLEMIIDVSGPANDGRLRLDDASWQILSVERVGTGEQLEYFTSETLRIIELGMTGTESSFSIKVLAKLPMGQDLGAIQFPVPRVVATGNDVLIRDANLTIVGAGRSLLVVDLEASEGLTRITPEDPAQSSDAMVSRFRLPNTESTAIVAGNLIDQPPRITLSAGMNIEVDGSQAVTTVDWEVTSPLDLGGSLPIRIPGATRSEDAERNATSPELDSSQPESSTLNAITELADDSLLPFDSTNAATDQGWTVTIDGVPGKLQQRSDDMYDLISDRLGRGTTRIRWRHEGSLGTSSRMILPYTLMLPRPAIADVTLRGTIELRLQGNQTSQWVPLDFPNGSKSDDRNLTRLTLDSIPRDPVRLRLQPRLSRKDERYVQRAVLRSAVTTRTRYEQLLASIQGGDEIQISLPSLAAVSDSLEDITVEAFLDGQNVNVNGRDKTLTISLPGDASVHHLDLRIWVARDTSAWTATITPLMKLPVGIGRVYWQLIAPSDSHVIWASPTVGRAMEWRFDKWELFREPVLNDQALTASPTAVPNAALPGTRYLYVGSDLPSFEVVLISRTLLWLIVGSVILLVSVVLTYWPASRHPLAGVVAAIAFAGLLIVATDAAVLVGQFATISLVLVIVMIAIRALVSPAEGGRIFQGRSSSRSREFDTRPVVEANAELAGLAETHSLNPSSHRHTVPSLEGQPRHREPVADRGSHSGDRIPNRPSDLGESSGSQGGSARQSGSGTR
;
A
#
# COMPACT_ATOMS: atom_id res chain seq x y z
N MET A 1 46.28 -21.74 -34.82
CA MET A 1 45.48 -20.49 -34.79
C MET A 1 44.00 -20.78 -35.09
N ARG A 2 43.28 -21.52 -34.22
CA ARG A 2 41.80 -21.67 -34.28
C ARG A 2 41.14 -22.30 -33.02
N THR A 3 41.88 -22.45 -31.91
CA THR A 3 41.50 -23.34 -30.79
C THR A 3 41.36 -22.68 -29.42
N GLU A 4 41.71 -21.41 -29.24
CA GLU A 4 41.61 -20.73 -27.93
C GLU A 4 40.31 -19.92 -27.72
N MET A 5 39.64 -19.53 -28.80
CA MET A 5 38.47 -18.64 -28.74
C MET A 5 37.21 -19.28 -28.14
N ALA A 6 37.17 -20.63 -28.04
CA ALA A 6 36.01 -21.37 -27.55
C ALA A 6 35.96 -21.52 -26.01
N LEU A 7 37.07 -21.29 -25.28
CA LEU A 7 37.14 -21.64 -23.85
C LEU A 7 36.80 -20.47 -22.91
N ARG A 8 37.04 -19.21 -23.31
CA ARG A 8 36.76 -18.03 -22.46
C ARG A 8 35.30 -17.58 -22.43
N LEU A 9 34.45 -18.02 -23.37
CA LEU A 9 33.03 -17.63 -23.40
C LEU A 9 32.15 -18.44 -22.41
N ARG A 10 32.67 -19.51 -21.80
CA ARG A 10 31.86 -20.50 -21.05
C ARG A 10 31.79 -20.30 -19.54
N VAL A 11 32.39 -19.23 -19.00
CA VAL A 11 32.48 -18.96 -17.54
C VAL A 11 31.61 -17.77 -17.12
N PHE A 12 31.34 -16.81 -18.00
CA PHE A 12 30.74 -15.51 -17.64
C PHE A 12 29.21 -15.44 -17.69
N MET A 13 28.54 -16.55 -18.07
CA MET A 13 27.11 -16.54 -18.44
C MET A 13 26.24 -17.49 -17.59
N ASN A 14 26.68 -17.80 -16.37
CA ASN A 14 26.15 -18.90 -15.56
C ASN A 14 25.84 -18.51 -14.09
N ARG A 15 25.30 -17.31 -13.85
CA ARG A 15 24.93 -16.85 -12.49
C ARG A 15 23.67 -15.99 -12.34
N PHE A 16 22.90 -15.80 -13.42
CA PHE A 16 21.52 -15.31 -13.36
C PHE A 16 20.66 -16.15 -14.32
N TRP A 17 19.39 -16.32 -13.98
CA TRP A 17 18.42 -17.30 -14.52
C TRP A 17 18.69 -18.78 -14.18
N LEU A 18 17.83 -19.35 -13.33
CA LEU A 18 17.23 -20.68 -13.52
C LEU A 18 16.06 -20.92 -12.53
N LEU A 19 14.90 -21.27 -13.08
CA LEU A 19 13.67 -21.79 -12.43
C LEU A 19 12.91 -22.58 -13.53
N PRO A 20 12.10 -23.61 -13.19
CA PRO A 20 12.65 -24.96 -12.99
C PRO A 20 12.01 -26.02 -13.90
N LEU A 21 12.71 -27.16 -14.09
CA LEU A 21 12.07 -28.42 -14.51
C LEU A 21 12.95 -29.66 -14.22
N LEU A 22 12.49 -30.57 -13.34
CA LEU A 22 12.63 -32.03 -13.51
C LEU A 22 11.73 -32.78 -12.51
N VAL A 23 11.24 -33.97 -12.90
CA VAL A 23 10.32 -34.80 -12.09
C VAL A 23 10.79 -36.27 -12.06
N VAL A 24 10.89 -36.81 -10.83
CA VAL A 24 10.74 -38.21 -10.34
C VAL A 24 11.30 -39.41 -11.14
N ILE A 25 12.18 -40.16 -10.45
CA ILE A 25 12.35 -41.64 -10.45
C ILE A 25 12.67 -41.99 -8.96
N LEU A 26 12.25 -43.05 -8.25
CA LEU A 26 11.86 -44.44 -8.58
C LEU A 26 10.65 -44.95 -7.73
N VAL A 27 10.28 -46.23 -7.90
CA VAL A 27 9.01 -46.89 -7.47
C VAL A 27 9.14 -47.79 -6.22
N GLY A 28 8.04 -47.94 -5.47
CA GLY A 28 7.81 -49.04 -4.49
C GLY A 28 6.66 -49.99 -4.90
N GLN A 29 6.61 -51.19 -4.34
CA GLN A 29 5.66 -52.28 -4.65
C GLN A 29 4.99 -52.83 -3.37
N PRO A 30 4.02 -53.78 -3.43
CA PRO A 30 2.97 -54.05 -4.43
C PRO A 30 1.55 -54.07 -3.79
N VAL A 31 0.49 -54.31 -4.58
CA VAL A 31 -0.91 -54.48 -4.09
C VAL A 31 -1.39 -55.91 -4.29
N GLY A 32 -2.12 -56.46 -3.31
CA GLY A 32 -2.72 -57.80 -3.35
C GLY A 32 -4.03 -57.87 -4.15
N THR A 33 -4.35 -59.05 -4.68
CA THR A 33 -5.50 -59.27 -5.58
C THR A 33 -6.76 -59.75 -4.87
N ALA A 34 -7.92 -59.24 -5.32
CA ALA A 34 -9.24 -59.81 -5.07
C ALA A 34 -9.91 -60.09 -6.44
N LEU A 35 -10.67 -61.18 -6.54
CA LEU A 35 -11.21 -61.67 -7.81
C LEU A 35 -12.58 -61.07 -8.13
N ALA A 36 -12.76 -60.61 -9.36
CA ALA A 36 -14.04 -60.14 -9.89
C ALA A 36 -14.88 -61.30 -10.45
N GLN A 37 -16.20 -61.10 -10.57
CA GLN A 37 -17.08 -62.01 -11.31
C GLN A 37 -16.73 -62.03 -12.81
N PRO A 38 -16.97 -63.16 -13.52
CA PRO A 38 -16.64 -63.29 -14.93
C PRO A 38 -17.55 -62.44 -15.83
N PRO A 39 -17.08 -62.00 -17.02
CA PRO A 39 -17.86 -61.13 -17.90
C PRO A 39 -19.03 -61.88 -18.54
N GLY A 40 -20.24 -61.31 -18.49
CA GLY A 40 -21.39 -61.77 -19.27
C GLY A 40 -22.74 -61.75 -18.54
N THR A 41 -22.76 -61.73 -17.20
CA THR A 41 -24.01 -61.65 -16.42
C THR A 41 -24.43 -60.19 -16.20
N THR A 42 -25.59 -59.80 -16.72
CA THR A 42 -26.28 -58.58 -16.31
C THR A 42 -26.84 -58.74 -14.88
N PRO A 43 -26.78 -57.71 -14.02
CA PRO A 43 -27.44 -57.73 -12.71
C PRO A 43 -28.98 -57.79 -12.86
N SER A 44 -29.70 -58.16 -11.79
CA SER A 44 -31.17 -58.16 -11.79
C SER A 44 -31.74 -56.75 -11.89
N THR A 45 -32.95 -56.64 -12.46
CA THR A 45 -33.65 -55.36 -12.67
C THR A 45 -34.22 -54.74 -11.39
N GLU A 46 -33.99 -55.35 -10.22
CA GLU A 46 -34.46 -54.91 -8.90
C GLU A 46 -33.68 -53.69 -8.35
N VAL A 47 -32.74 -53.15 -9.13
CA VAL A 47 -31.93 -51.96 -8.79
C VAL A 47 -32.52 -50.67 -9.41
N PHE A 48 -33.56 -50.77 -10.24
CA PHE A 48 -34.16 -49.65 -10.98
C PHE A 48 -35.70 -49.61 -10.85
N ASP A 49 -36.19 -49.60 -9.61
CA ASP A 49 -37.59 -49.22 -9.30
C ASP A 49 -37.63 -47.79 -8.72
N ASP A 50 -38.74 -47.09 -8.92
CA ASP A 50 -38.75 -45.63 -9.10
C ASP A 50 -39.13 -44.84 -7.82
N GLN A 51 -38.14 -44.14 -7.24
CA GLN A 51 -38.36 -42.92 -6.47
C GLN A 51 -37.23 -41.90 -6.76
N GLY A 52 -37.61 -40.69 -7.18
CA GLY A 52 -36.71 -39.63 -7.64
C GLY A 52 -35.88 -38.93 -6.55
N GLY A 53 -34.97 -39.66 -5.92
CA GLY A 53 -33.83 -39.11 -5.19
C GLY A 53 -32.63 -38.90 -6.10
N GLU A 54 -31.79 -37.90 -5.80
CA GLU A 54 -30.53 -37.67 -6.52
C GLU A 54 -29.60 -38.88 -6.42
N ILE A 55 -28.91 -39.23 -7.51
CA ILE A 55 -28.00 -40.38 -7.53
C ILE A 55 -26.80 -40.06 -6.62
N PRO A 56 -26.59 -40.78 -5.50
CA PRO A 56 -25.53 -40.44 -4.56
C PRO A 56 -24.16 -40.80 -5.16
N ILE A 57 -23.44 -39.79 -5.65
CA ILE A 57 -22.10 -39.96 -6.24
C ILE A 57 -21.12 -40.33 -5.13
N LYS A 58 -20.81 -41.62 -4.99
CA LYS A 58 -19.90 -42.14 -3.94
C LYS A 58 -18.42 -41.81 -4.18
N GLY A 59 -18.09 -41.21 -5.31
CA GLY A 59 -16.75 -40.75 -5.67
C GLY A 59 -16.55 -40.66 -7.18
N PHE A 60 -15.59 -39.83 -7.61
CA PHE A 60 -15.24 -39.64 -9.01
C PHE A 60 -14.03 -40.49 -9.41
N LEU A 61 -14.02 -40.96 -10.66
CA LEU A 61 -12.98 -41.82 -11.22
C LEU A 61 -12.04 -41.01 -12.12
N PHE A 62 -10.95 -40.52 -11.57
CA PHE A 62 -9.92 -39.77 -12.28
C PHE A 62 -8.93 -40.70 -13.02
N LEU A 63 -8.26 -40.14 -14.03
CA LEU A 63 -7.05 -40.73 -14.61
C LEU A 63 -5.86 -39.88 -14.16
N ASN A 64 -4.87 -40.48 -13.51
CA ASN A 64 -3.60 -39.78 -13.25
C ASN A 64 -2.76 -39.66 -14.54
N GLU A 65 -1.64 -38.95 -14.49
CA GLU A 65 -0.77 -38.70 -15.65
C GLU A 65 -0.30 -39.99 -16.35
N ALA A 66 -0.14 -41.07 -15.59
CA ALA A 66 0.19 -42.41 -16.09
C ALA A 66 -1.02 -43.19 -16.67
N LYS A 67 -2.17 -42.53 -16.84
CA LYS A 67 -3.48 -43.09 -17.25
C LYS A 67 -4.03 -44.18 -16.33
N ASN A 68 -3.56 -44.27 -15.09
CA ASN A 68 -4.12 -45.19 -14.10
C ASN A 68 -5.38 -44.59 -13.47
N ARG A 69 -6.41 -45.43 -13.30
CA ARG A 69 -7.70 -45.06 -12.72
C ARG A 69 -7.58 -44.92 -11.20
N VAL A 70 -7.94 -43.76 -10.67
CA VAL A 70 -7.91 -43.43 -9.23
C VAL A 70 -9.31 -42.97 -8.82
N ILE A 71 -9.86 -43.56 -7.76
CA ILE A 71 -11.15 -43.12 -7.19
C ILE A 71 -10.88 -42.10 -6.08
N MET A 72 -11.58 -40.96 -6.14
CA MET A 72 -11.62 -39.97 -5.07
C MET A 72 -13.03 -39.96 -4.45
N PRO A 73 -13.23 -40.59 -3.28
CA PRO A 73 -14.52 -40.61 -2.60
C PRO A 73 -14.80 -39.28 -1.87
N GLY A 74 -16.07 -38.93 -1.72
CA GLY A 74 -16.53 -37.78 -0.91
C GLY A 74 -16.54 -36.42 -1.60
N LEU A 75 -16.01 -36.30 -2.82
CA LEU A 75 -16.07 -35.07 -3.64
C LEU A 75 -17.52 -34.82 -4.14
N SER A 76 -18.06 -33.62 -3.96
CA SER A 76 -19.39 -33.25 -4.51
C SER A 76 -19.33 -32.96 -6.02
N TRP A 77 -20.49 -32.89 -6.70
CA TRP A 77 -20.52 -32.44 -8.10
C TRP A 77 -20.04 -30.99 -8.24
N GLU A 78 -20.47 -30.09 -7.35
CA GLU A 78 -20.06 -28.68 -7.39
C GLU A 78 -18.56 -28.52 -7.12
N GLU A 79 -17.99 -29.38 -6.27
CA GLU A 79 -16.56 -29.36 -5.96
C GLU A 79 -15.72 -30.00 -7.08
N PHE A 80 -16.25 -31.02 -7.78
CA PHE A 80 -15.69 -31.49 -9.05
C PHE A 80 -15.70 -30.41 -10.13
N GLU A 81 -16.84 -29.72 -10.31
CA GLU A 81 -16.98 -28.63 -11.27
C GLU A 81 -16.08 -27.43 -10.92
N ARG A 82 -15.98 -27.08 -9.63
CA ARG A 82 -15.03 -26.07 -9.12
C ARG A 82 -13.58 -26.46 -9.40
N LEU A 83 -13.18 -27.71 -9.16
CA LEU A 83 -11.83 -28.19 -9.47
C LEU A 83 -11.57 -28.20 -10.98
N GLN A 84 -12.55 -28.62 -11.79
CA GLN A 84 -12.46 -28.57 -13.25
C GLN A 84 -12.29 -27.12 -13.75
N ASN A 85 -13.02 -26.16 -13.17
CA ASN A 85 -12.89 -24.74 -13.49
C ASN A 85 -11.60 -24.11 -12.94
N LEU A 86 -10.98 -24.69 -11.92
CA LEU A 86 -9.66 -24.30 -11.43
C LEU A 86 -8.52 -24.82 -12.34
N ASP A 87 -8.63 -26.08 -12.77
CA ASP A 87 -7.62 -26.82 -13.56
C ASP A 87 -7.67 -26.47 -15.06
N ASN A 88 -8.85 -26.11 -15.58
CA ASN A 88 -8.98 -25.40 -16.87
C ASN A 88 -8.32 -24.00 -16.84
N GLY A 89 -8.13 -23.43 -15.65
CA GLY A 89 -7.67 -22.06 -15.44
C GLY A 89 -8.68 -21.00 -15.88
N VAL A 90 -8.42 -19.74 -15.53
CA VAL A 90 -9.16 -18.59 -16.07
C VAL A 90 -8.61 -18.25 -17.47
N GLU A 91 -8.72 -19.19 -18.41
CA GLU A 91 -8.58 -18.89 -19.83
C GLU A 91 -9.80 -18.08 -20.28
N SER A 92 -9.62 -16.76 -20.39
CA SER A 92 -10.46 -15.93 -21.24
C SER A 92 -10.42 -16.49 -22.67
N THR A 93 -11.52 -17.06 -23.15
CA THR A 93 -11.62 -17.82 -24.41
C THR A 93 -11.34 -17.02 -25.69
N SER A 94 -11.13 -15.70 -25.56
CA SER A 94 -10.71 -14.76 -26.60
C SER A 94 -9.33 -15.04 -27.25
N GLY A 95 -8.63 -16.09 -26.84
CA GLY A 95 -7.30 -16.46 -27.37
C GLY A 95 -7.27 -17.52 -28.47
N ARG A 96 -8.42 -18.11 -28.86
CA ARG A 96 -8.47 -19.26 -29.81
C ARG A 96 -9.29 -19.02 -31.08
N TYR A 97 -10.05 -17.92 -31.14
CA TYR A 97 -10.81 -17.51 -32.32
C TYR A 97 -10.94 -15.98 -32.36
N ALA A 98 -11.09 -15.42 -33.55
CA ALA A 98 -11.36 -13.99 -33.77
C ALA A 98 -12.43 -13.83 -34.86
N PHE A 99 -13.43 -12.97 -34.63
CA PHE A 99 -14.36 -12.54 -35.66
C PHE A 99 -13.70 -11.48 -36.55
N GLU A 100 -13.81 -11.62 -37.86
CA GLU A 100 -13.20 -10.68 -38.83
C GLU A 100 -14.20 -9.65 -39.34
N SER A 101 -15.40 -10.11 -39.69
CA SER A 101 -16.50 -9.27 -40.17
C SER A 101 -17.82 -10.02 -40.11
N LEU A 102 -18.91 -9.26 -39.98
CA LEU A 102 -20.27 -9.77 -40.03
C LEU A 102 -21.09 -8.95 -41.02
N GLN A 103 -21.88 -9.60 -41.86
CA GLN A 103 -22.88 -8.95 -42.70
C GLN A 103 -24.24 -9.61 -42.50
N VAL A 104 -25.27 -8.79 -42.30
CA VAL A 104 -26.68 -9.20 -42.35
C VAL A 104 -27.30 -8.55 -43.57
N SER A 105 -27.97 -9.31 -44.42
CA SER A 105 -28.81 -8.77 -45.50
C SER A 105 -30.22 -9.35 -45.42
N GLY A 106 -31.27 -8.56 -45.63
CA GLY A 106 -32.62 -9.06 -45.43
C GLY A 106 -33.76 -8.17 -45.89
N THR A 107 -34.97 -8.72 -45.81
CA THR A 107 -36.23 -8.10 -46.28
C THR A 107 -37.29 -8.18 -45.19
N VAL A 108 -38.02 -7.09 -44.96
CA VAL A 108 -39.17 -7.06 -44.06
C VAL A 108 -40.44 -7.48 -44.79
N PHE A 109 -41.28 -8.25 -44.10
CA PHE A 109 -42.61 -8.66 -44.51
C PHE A 109 -43.59 -8.42 -43.34
N GLY A 110 -44.06 -7.17 -43.17
CA GLY A 110 -44.94 -6.79 -42.08
C GLY A 110 -44.30 -6.93 -40.69
N LEU A 111 -44.74 -7.92 -39.91
CA LEU A 111 -44.27 -8.19 -38.53
C LEU A 111 -43.12 -9.21 -38.45
N ARG A 112 -42.54 -9.61 -39.60
CA ARG A 112 -41.45 -10.59 -39.71
C ARG A 112 -40.37 -10.02 -40.63
N ALA A 113 -39.11 -10.17 -40.24
CA ALA A 113 -37.98 -9.95 -41.14
C ALA A 113 -37.31 -11.30 -41.45
N GLU A 114 -36.88 -11.49 -42.69
CA GLU A 114 -36.06 -12.63 -43.10
C GLU A 114 -34.69 -12.13 -43.56
N MET A 115 -33.62 -12.78 -43.07
CA MET A 115 -32.27 -12.29 -43.19
C MET A 115 -31.29 -13.43 -43.46
N GLU A 116 -30.26 -13.16 -44.26
CA GLU A 116 -29.07 -13.99 -44.41
C GLU A 116 -27.92 -13.32 -43.63
N VAL A 117 -27.43 -14.01 -42.61
CA VAL A 117 -26.28 -13.59 -41.80
C VAL A 117 -25.04 -14.33 -42.29
N THR A 118 -24.04 -13.60 -42.74
CA THR A 118 -22.71 -14.12 -43.08
C THR A 118 -21.70 -13.65 -42.04
N ILE A 119 -21.03 -14.58 -41.38
CA ILE A 119 -19.99 -14.32 -40.38
C ILE A 119 -18.67 -14.88 -40.93
N LYS A 120 -17.61 -14.07 -40.90
CA LYS A 120 -16.23 -14.52 -41.11
C LYS A 120 -15.48 -14.53 -39.79
N LEU A 121 -14.78 -15.61 -39.52
CA LEU A 121 -14.00 -15.77 -38.31
C LEU A 121 -12.80 -16.70 -38.58
N THR A 122 -11.70 -16.43 -37.89
CA THR A 122 -10.46 -17.19 -37.99
C THR A 122 -10.17 -17.86 -36.65
N ILE A 123 -9.86 -19.16 -36.69
CA ILE A 123 -9.71 -20.03 -35.51
C ILE A 123 -8.30 -20.61 -35.52
N ASP A 124 -7.60 -20.55 -34.39
CA ASP A 124 -6.29 -21.17 -34.24
C ASP A 124 -6.40 -22.66 -33.85
N ALA A 125 -5.31 -23.41 -33.98
CA ALA A 125 -5.31 -24.87 -33.84
C ALA A 125 -5.89 -25.34 -32.49
N THR A 126 -7.00 -26.08 -32.51
CA THR A 126 -7.80 -26.44 -31.33
C THR A 126 -7.22 -27.60 -30.51
N GLY A 127 -6.12 -28.21 -30.97
CA GLY A 127 -5.44 -29.31 -30.28
C GLY A 127 -6.28 -30.59 -30.20
N GLY A 128 -7.14 -30.85 -31.20
CA GLY A 128 -8.02 -32.02 -31.23
C GLY A 128 -9.25 -31.96 -30.30
N ARG A 129 -9.45 -30.84 -29.58
CA ARG A 129 -10.64 -30.55 -28.76
C ARG A 129 -11.64 -29.70 -29.55
N PHE A 130 -12.90 -29.70 -29.14
CA PHE A 130 -13.90 -28.72 -29.61
C PHE A 130 -13.75 -27.41 -28.82
N VAL A 131 -13.84 -26.29 -29.53
CA VAL A 131 -13.88 -24.93 -28.96
C VAL A 131 -15.25 -24.33 -29.25
N THR A 132 -15.92 -23.82 -28.21
CA THR A 132 -17.25 -23.19 -28.33
C THR A 132 -17.12 -21.71 -28.67
N ILE A 133 -17.81 -21.29 -29.74
CA ILE A 133 -17.82 -19.92 -30.25
C ILE A 133 -19.26 -19.38 -30.14
N PRO A 134 -19.55 -18.43 -29.22
CA PRO A 134 -20.88 -17.88 -29.04
C PRO A 134 -21.21 -16.84 -30.12
N LEU A 135 -22.38 -16.97 -30.77
CA LEU A 135 -22.83 -16.07 -31.84
C LEU A 135 -23.84 -15.01 -31.35
N ARG A 136 -24.30 -15.09 -30.09
CA ARG A 136 -25.12 -14.09 -29.36
C ARG A 136 -26.52 -13.71 -29.93
N MET A 137 -26.90 -14.25 -31.08
CA MET A 137 -28.15 -13.93 -31.79
C MET A 137 -29.37 -14.67 -31.23
N ASN A 138 -29.81 -14.36 -30.00
CA ASN A 138 -30.88 -15.14 -29.34
C ASN A 138 -32.30 -14.92 -29.91
N ASN A 139 -32.58 -13.77 -30.51
CA ASN A 139 -33.88 -13.46 -31.12
C ASN A 139 -33.97 -13.85 -32.61
N PHE A 140 -32.93 -14.47 -33.17
CA PHE A 140 -32.88 -14.88 -34.58
C PHE A 140 -33.17 -16.38 -34.67
N HIS A 141 -34.30 -16.76 -35.28
CA HIS A 141 -34.68 -18.16 -35.45
C HIS A 141 -34.21 -18.67 -36.82
N ARG A 142 -33.35 -19.70 -36.84
CA ARG A 142 -32.85 -20.33 -38.07
C ARG A 142 -34.00 -20.94 -38.89
N ILE A 143 -34.16 -20.49 -40.13
CA ILE A 143 -35.14 -21.00 -41.11
C ILE A 143 -34.56 -22.20 -41.90
N ALA A 144 -33.23 -22.28 -42.01
CA ALA A 144 -32.51 -23.31 -42.75
C ALA A 144 -31.32 -23.87 -41.93
N PRO A 145 -30.75 -25.02 -42.34
CA PRO A 145 -29.41 -25.42 -41.92
C PRO A 145 -28.37 -24.33 -42.26
N PRO A 146 -27.32 -24.15 -41.44
CA PRO A 146 -26.23 -23.25 -41.75
C PRO A 146 -25.33 -23.82 -42.86
N ASP A 147 -24.83 -22.96 -43.73
CA ASP A 147 -23.73 -23.27 -44.66
C ASP A 147 -22.42 -22.85 -43.98
N VAL A 148 -21.62 -23.83 -43.55
CA VAL A 148 -20.34 -23.62 -42.87
C VAL A 148 -19.22 -24.13 -43.76
N SER A 149 -18.28 -23.23 -44.07
CA SER A 149 -17.15 -23.49 -44.97
C SER A 149 -15.82 -23.12 -44.29
N GLY A 150 -14.74 -23.81 -44.66
CA GLY A 150 -13.41 -23.68 -44.03
C GLY A 150 -13.16 -24.60 -42.83
N ILE A 151 -14.20 -25.26 -42.30
CA ILE A 151 -14.14 -26.17 -41.17
C ILE A 151 -14.62 -27.57 -41.60
N ALA A 152 -13.88 -28.63 -41.24
CA ALA A 152 -14.30 -30.01 -41.49
C ALA A 152 -15.21 -30.57 -40.38
N GLU A 153 -15.02 -30.17 -39.12
CA GLU A 153 -15.77 -30.65 -37.97
C GLU A 153 -16.39 -29.50 -37.16
N TYR A 154 -17.71 -29.40 -37.19
CA TYR A 154 -18.47 -28.41 -36.42
C TYR A 154 -19.83 -28.96 -35.97
N TYR A 155 -20.36 -28.40 -34.88
CA TYR A 155 -21.72 -28.61 -34.41
C TYR A 155 -22.32 -27.26 -34.00
N MET A 156 -23.51 -26.91 -34.47
CA MET A 156 -24.18 -25.66 -34.12
C MET A 156 -25.45 -25.90 -33.32
N THR A 157 -25.49 -25.38 -32.10
CA THR A 157 -26.58 -25.54 -31.13
C THR A 157 -27.00 -24.17 -30.56
N VAL A 158 -27.99 -24.16 -29.66
CA VAL A 158 -28.34 -23.00 -28.84
C VAL A 158 -27.59 -23.11 -27.50
N ALA A 159 -27.18 -21.98 -26.93
CA ALA A 159 -26.55 -21.93 -25.62
C ALA A 159 -27.59 -21.99 -24.48
N GLU A 160 -27.27 -22.75 -23.44
CA GLU A 160 -28.18 -23.07 -22.33
C GLU A 160 -28.47 -21.84 -21.43
N ASP A 161 -27.59 -20.83 -21.47
CA ASP A 161 -27.75 -19.53 -20.83
C ASP A 161 -28.77 -18.59 -21.53
N GLY A 162 -29.33 -19.01 -22.68
CA GLY A 162 -30.24 -18.18 -23.47
C GLY A 162 -29.56 -17.05 -24.26
N SER A 163 -28.22 -17.05 -24.36
CA SER A 163 -27.46 -16.06 -25.15
C SER A 163 -27.60 -16.24 -26.67
N GLY A 164 -28.10 -17.37 -27.14
CA GLY A 164 -28.49 -17.60 -28.54
C GLY A 164 -27.73 -18.73 -29.21
N HIS A 165 -27.46 -18.63 -30.51
CA HIS A 165 -26.71 -19.66 -31.23
C HIS A 165 -25.25 -19.70 -30.79
N GLN A 166 -24.68 -20.91 -30.73
CA GLN A 166 -23.26 -21.16 -30.53
C GLN A 166 -22.80 -22.25 -31.50
N ILE A 167 -21.54 -22.19 -31.93
CA ILE A 167 -20.91 -23.20 -32.79
C ILE A 167 -19.68 -23.78 -32.09
N LEU A 168 -19.68 -25.10 -31.92
CA LEU A 168 -18.54 -25.87 -31.45
C LEU A 168 -17.73 -26.27 -32.67
N VAL A 169 -16.44 -25.95 -32.69
CA VAL A 169 -15.54 -26.19 -33.84
C VAL A 169 -14.31 -26.98 -33.42
N ARG A 170 -13.85 -27.89 -34.28
CA ARG A 170 -12.55 -28.55 -34.17
C ARG A 170 -11.72 -28.34 -35.45
N CYS A 171 -10.50 -27.84 -35.30
CA CYS A 171 -9.52 -27.67 -36.37
C CYS A 171 -8.12 -28.04 -35.86
N ASP A 172 -7.42 -28.95 -36.55
CA ASP A 172 -6.09 -29.41 -36.14
C ASP A 172 -4.96 -28.43 -36.48
N SER A 173 -5.22 -27.51 -37.42
CA SER A 173 -4.41 -26.34 -37.74
C SER A 173 -5.25 -25.07 -37.59
N ARG A 174 -4.63 -23.89 -37.72
CA ARG A 174 -5.38 -22.65 -37.95
C ARG A 174 -6.29 -22.81 -39.18
N CYS A 175 -7.53 -22.36 -39.07
CA CYS A 175 -8.56 -22.47 -40.10
C CYS A 175 -9.39 -21.17 -40.20
N ASP A 176 -9.56 -20.68 -41.42
CA ASP A 176 -10.34 -19.48 -41.72
C ASP A 176 -11.74 -19.92 -42.16
N ALA A 177 -12.79 -19.48 -41.46
CA ALA A 177 -14.14 -20.00 -41.58
C ALA A 177 -15.16 -18.95 -42.03
N THR A 178 -16.12 -19.36 -42.86
CA THR A 178 -17.30 -18.56 -43.20
C THR A 178 -18.56 -19.35 -42.87
N ILE A 179 -19.38 -18.78 -41.99
CA ILE A 179 -20.68 -19.29 -41.56
C ILE A 179 -21.77 -18.44 -42.22
N LYS A 180 -22.71 -19.06 -42.92
CA LYS A 180 -23.93 -18.42 -43.42
C LYS A 180 -25.16 -19.05 -42.78
N MET A 181 -26.08 -18.20 -42.33
CA MET A 181 -27.33 -18.62 -41.68
C MET A 181 -28.51 -17.85 -42.26
N LYS A 182 -29.56 -18.56 -42.68
CA LYS A 182 -30.86 -17.95 -42.99
C LYS A 182 -31.70 -17.94 -41.72
N VAL A 183 -32.06 -16.76 -41.27
CA VAL A 183 -32.71 -16.51 -39.97
C VAL A 183 -33.92 -15.61 -40.15
N SER A 184 -34.87 -15.70 -39.23
CA SER A 184 -35.99 -14.77 -39.13
C SER A 184 -36.07 -14.18 -37.73
N THR A 185 -36.43 -12.91 -37.65
CA THR A 185 -36.71 -12.20 -36.40
C THR A 185 -38.08 -11.52 -36.49
N ARG A 186 -38.66 -11.19 -35.34
CA ARG A 186 -39.93 -10.49 -35.23
C ARG A 186 -39.70 -8.98 -35.31
N VAL A 187 -40.44 -8.32 -36.17
CA VAL A 187 -40.51 -6.85 -36.20
C VAL A 187 -41.52 -6.41 -35.13
N GLN A 188 -41.10 -5.52 -34.24
CA GLN A 188 -41.99 -4.87 -33.29
C GLN A 188 -42.67 -3.66 -33.96
N SER A 189 -43.88 -3.31 -33.54
CA SER A 189 -44.69 -2.26 -34.18
C SER A 189 -45.62 -1.60 -33.17
N SER A 190 -45.04 -0.79 -32.27
CA SER A 190 -45.75 -0.04 -31.23
C SER A 190 -46.01 1.42 -31.60
N SER A 191 -45.07 2.07 -32.30
CA SER A 191 -45.19 3.45 -32.78
C SER A 191 -44.38 3.65 -34.07
N ALA A 192 -43.12 3.25 -34.06
CA ALA A 192 -42.31 2.94 -35.23
C ALA A 192 -42.23 1.40 -35.41
N ARG A 193 -41.75 0.95 -36.58
CA ARG A 193 -41.34 -0.46 -36.75
C ARG A 193 -39.91 -0.62 -36.25
N SER A 194 -39.59 -1.73 -35.58
CA SER A 194 -38.23 -1.97 -35.09
C SER A 194 -37.78 -3.43 -35.09
N ILE A 195 -36.46 -3.62 -35.15
CA ILE A 195 -35.76 -4.90 -34.97
C ILE A 195 -34.63 -4.71 -33.97
N ASP A 196 -34.61 -5.54 -32.93
CA ASP A 196 -33.47 -5.63 -32.03
C ASP A 196 -32.38 -6.52 -32.66
N PHE A 197 -31.14 -6.04 -32.65
CA PHE A 197 -29.96 -6.80 -33.06
C PHE A 197 -29.16 -7.19 -31.82
N ARG A 198 -28.67 -8.44 -31.78
CA ARG A 198 -27.71 -8.94 -30.79
C ARG A 198 -26.65 -9.75 -31.53
N LEU A 199 -25.53 -9.10 -31.80
CA LEU A 199 -24.44 -9.58 -32.63
C LEU A 199 -23.17 -9.76 -31.77
N PRO A 200 -22.18 -10.52 -32.25
CA PRO A 200 -20.82 -10.46 -31.71
C PRO A 200 -20.24 -9.03 -31.79
N GLU A 201 -19.23 -8.74 -30.98
CA GLU A 201 -18.47 -7.47 -31.00
C GLU A 201 -17.47 -7.52 -32.18
N VAL A 202 -17.95 -7.24 -33.38
CA VAL A 202 -17.18 -7.20 -34.63
C VAL A 202 -17.82 -6.21 -35.61
N SER A 203 -17.00 -5.58 -36.46
CA SER A 203 -17.47 -4.72 -37.55
C SER A 203 -18.59 -5.41 -38.35
N SER A 204 -19.79 -4.82 -38.26
CA SER A 204 -21.06 -5.38 -38.67
C SER A 204 -21.77 -4.44 -39.63
N ARG A 205 -22.08 -4.93 -40.84
CA ARG A 205 -22.96 -4.23 -41.80
C ARG A 205 -24.33 -4.90 -41.83
N VAL A 206 -25.39 -4.10 -41.69
CA VAL A 206 -26.78 -4.56 -41.70
C VAL A 206 -27.54 -3.86 -42.82
N ASP A 207 -27.89 -4.63 -43.86
CA ASP A 207 -28.61 -4.21 -45.06
C ASP A 207 -30.08 -4.70 -45.01
N ILE A 208 -31.03 -3.86 -44.59
CA ILE A 208 -32.46 -4.20 -44.51
C ILE A 208 -33.26 -3.45 -45.58
N LEU A 209 -34.05 -4.18 -46.37
CA LEU A 209 -35.07 -3.61 -47.26
C LEU A 209 -36.44 -3.59 -46.57
N THR A 210 -37.03 -2.40 -46.44
CA THR A 210 -38.37 -2.22 -45.85
C THR A 210 -39.48 -2.48 -46.88
N ASP A 211 -40.67 -2.85 -46.36
CA ASP A 211 -41.94 -3.00 -47.08
C ASP A 211 -42.82 -1.73 -47.04
N ASP A 212 -42.23 -0.60 -46.67
CA ASP A 212 -42.85 0.72 -46.71
C ASP A 212 -41.86 1.74 -47.29
N GLY A 213 -42.31 2.51 -48.29
CA GLY A 213 -41.51 3.47 -49.03
C GLY A 213 -41.49 4.84 -48.36
N ASP A 214 -40.41 5.60 -48.59
CA ASP A 214 -40.16 6.90 -47.96
C ASP A 214 -40.06 6.82 -46.42
N SER A 215 -39.68 5.63 -45.90
CA SER A 215 -39.31 5.46 -44.50
C SER A 215 -37.92 6.05 -44.23
N VAL A 216 -37.77 6.74 -43.11
CA VAL A 216 -36.47 7.13 -42.54
C VAL A 216 -36.14 6.15 -41.41
N GLY A 217 -34.89 5.68 -41.36
CA GLY A 217 -34.38 4.83 -40.28
C GLY A 217 -33.63 5.62 -39.21
N GLU A 218 -33.72 5.14 -37.97
CA GLU A 218 -33.01 5.58 -36.77
C GLU A 218 -32.36 4.36 -36.11
N VAL A 219 -31.22 4.54 -35.42
CA VAL A 219 -30.55 3.47 -34.67
C VAL A 219 -30.37 3.89 -33.23
N VAL A 220 -30.82 3.05 -32.30
CA VAL A 220 -30.68 3.24 -30.85
C VAL A 220 -29.70 2.18 -30.35
N GLY A 221 -28.46 2.60 -30.09
CA GLY A 221 -27.35 1.71 -29.78
C GLY A 221 -26.27 2.36 -28.90
N HIS A 222 -25.00 2.04 -29.15
CA HIS A 222 -23.86 2.54 -28.38
C HIS A 222 -23.37 3.93 -28.83
N GLY A 223 -23.82 4.42 -29.99
CA GLY A 223 -23.51 5.73 -30.54
C GLY A 223 -22.33 5.76 -31.52
N ASP A 224 -21.77 4.59 -31.85
CA ASP A 224 -20.85 4.40 -32.98
C ASP A 224 -21.58 4.00 -34.28
N GLU A 225 -22.85 3.59 -34.19
CA GLU A 225 -23.62 3.13 -35.33
C GLU A 225 -23.97 4.27 -36.30
N THR A 226 -23.75 4.05 -37.59
CA THR A 226 -24.10 5.01 -38.65
C THR A 226 -25.11 4.41 -39.62
N ILE A 227 -26.19 5.14 -39.91
CA ILE A 227 -27.27 4.69 -40.79
C ILE A 227 -27.36 5.53 -42.07
N GLN A 228 -27.59 4.85 -43.19
CA GLN A 228 -27.92 5.45 -44.48
C GLN A 228 -29.27 4.91 -44.93
N SER A 229 -30.25 5.80 -45.09
CA SER A 229 -31.58 5.49 -45.65
C SER A 229 -31.60 5.85 -47.14
N THR A 230 -31.82 4.88 -48.01
CA THR A 230 -31.89 5.07 -49.47
C THR A 230 -33.20 4.50 -50.00
N THR A 231 -34.14 5.35 -50.39
CA THR A 231 -35.40 4.94 -51.03
C THR A 231 -35.10 4.28 -52.38
N VAL A 232 -35.46 3.01 -52.54
CA VAL A 232 -35.14 2.22 -53.74
C VAL A 232 -36.26 2.31 -54.78
N ASP A 233 -37.51 2.26 -54.32
CA ASP A 233 -38.69 2.53 -55.13
C ASP A 233 -39.81 3.17 -54.28
N LYS A 234 -41.00 3.38 -54.85
CA LYS A 234 -42.15 3.97 -54.12
C LYS A 234 -42.75 3.08 -53.02
N LYS A 235 -42.18 1.91 -52.74
CA LYS A 235 -42.69 0.91 -51.77
C LYS A 235 -41.62 0.38 -50.82
N SER A 236 -40.35 0.71 -51.03
CA SER A 236 -39.24 0.17 -50.24
C SER A 236 -38.09 1.17 -50.05
N THR A 237 -37.62 1.26 -48.81
CA THR A 237 -36.37 1.94 -48.45
C THR A 237 -35.34 0.87 -48.08
N LYS A 238 -34.12 1.00 -48.61
CA LYS A 238 -32.97 0.27 -48.07
C LYS A 238 -32.39 1.05 -46.90
N LEU A 239 -32.35 0.43 -45.73
CA LEU A 239 -31.64 0.89 -44.53
C LEU A 239 -30.32 0.14 -44.47
N SER A 240 -29.21 0.88 -44.47
CA SER A 240 -27.85 0.34 -44.35
C SER A 240 -27.24 0.88 -43.06
N VAL A 241 -26.93 0.00 -42.11
CA VAL A 241 -26.29 0.34 -40.83
C VAL A 241 -24.89 -0.25 -40.78
N ASP A 242 -23.90 0.58 -40.47
CA ASP A 242 -22.54 0.16 -40.11
C ASP A 242 -22.34 0.36 -38.60
N SER A 243 -21.87 -0.67 -37.90
CA SER A 243 -21.76 -0.74 -36.42
C SER A 243 -20.54 -1.58 -36.00
N SER A 244 -20.01 -1.39 -34.79
CA SER A 244 -19.03 -2.29 -34.15
C SER A 244 -19.63 -3.60 -33.61
N GLY A 245 -20.94 -3.81 -33.76
CA GLY A 245 -21.65 -5.03 -33.37
C GLY A 245 -22.38 -4.90 -32.03
N GLY A 246 -22.37 -5.95 -31.22
CA GLY A 246 -23.05 -5.92 -29.91
C GLY A 246 -24.57 -5.81 -30.01
N SER A 247 -25.21 -5.01 -29.14
CA SER A 247 -26.67 -4.85 -29.09
C SER A 247 -27.16 -3.45 -29.44
N PHE A 248 -27.99 -3.33 -30.48
CA PHE A 248 -28.64 -2.09 -30.90
C PHE A 248 -30.04 -2.36 -31.47
N THR A 249 -30.88 -1.34 -31.55
CA THR A 249 -32.22 -1.42 -32.15
C THR A 249 -32.27 -0.57 -33.41
N LEU A 250 -32.60 -1.19 -34.55
CA LEU A 250 -32.95 -0.48 -35.78
C LEU A 250 -34.44 -0.12 -35.75
N MET A 251 -34.77 1.16 -35.90
CA MET A 251 -36.14 1.68 -35.95
C MET A 251 -36.39 2.36 -37.29
N TRP A 252 -37.63 2.34 -37.80
CA TRP A 252 -38.00 3.11 -38.99
C TRP A 252 -39.49 3.47 -39.05
N GLY A 253 -39.77 4.58 -39.73
CA GLY A 253 -41.13 5.11 -39.94
C GLY A 253 -41.15 6.28 -40.93
N LYS A 254 -42.33 6.86 -41.15
CA LYS A 254 -42.51 7.97 -42.09
C LYS A 254 -42.06 9.30 -41.47
N PRO A 255 -41.36 10.17 -42.21
CA PRO A 255 -40.91 11.45 -41.68
C PRO A 255 -42.09 12.37 -41.37
N ARG A 256 -42.36 12.60 -40.08
CA ARG A 256 -43.34 13.58 -39.61
C ARG A 256 -42.80 14.98 -39.90
N ARG A 257 -43.28 15.62 -40.97
CA ARG A 257 -42.93 17.02 -41.26
C ARG A 257 -43.41 17.93 -40.13
N VAL A 258 -42.48 18.71 -39.60
CA VAL A 258 -42.74 19.86 -38.74
C VAL A 258 -42.02 21.02 -39.41
N ASP A 259 -42.79 21.99 -39.92
CA ASP A 259 -42.21 23.18 -40.55
C ASP A 259 -41.75 24.15 -39.46
N GLY A 260 -40.44 24.30 -39.33
CA GLY A 260 -39.78 25.17 -38.36
C GLY A 260 -38.28 24.88 -38.32
N GLU A 261 -37.45 25.92 -38.28
CA GLU A 261 -36.03 25.73 -38.07
C GLU A 261 -35.80 25.32 -36.61
N VAL A 262 -35.53 24.03 -36.38
CA VAL A 262 -35.48 23.47 -35.02
C VAL A 262 -34.31 24.08 -34.24
N ASP A 263 -34.64 24.89 -33.23
CA ASP A 263 -33.68 25.37 -32.23
C ASP A 263 -33.07 24.19 -31.50
N SER A 264 -31.75 24.19 -31.40
CA SER A 264 -30.98 23.03 -30.97
C SER A 264 -30.73 23.12 -29.48
N LEU A 265 -31.75 22.79 -28.69
CA LEU A 265 -31.74 22.97 -27.24
C LEU A 265 -31.00 21.83 -26.51
N GLU A 266 -30.06 22.18 -25.64
CA GLU A 266 -29.52 21.33 -24.57
C GLU A 266 -30.14 21.76 -23.23
N VAL A 267 -30.54 20.80 -22.40
CA VAL A 267 -31.22 21.05 -21.12
C VAL A 267 -30.56 20.26 -19.98
N GLU A 268 -30.31 20.97 -18.87
CA GLU A 268 -29.87 20.40 -17.61
C GLU A 268 -30.84 20.80 -16.50
N SER A 269 -31.45 19.81 -15.87
CA SER A 269 -32.53 19.97 -14.90
C SER A 269 -32.06 19.62 -13.48
N ARG A 270 -32.39 20.47 -12.50
CA ARG A 270 -32.26 20.18 -11.07
C ARG A 270 -33.65 20.28 -10.45
N VAL A 271 -34.04 19.23 -9.74
CA VAL A 271 -35.38 19.06 -9.18
C VAL A 271 -35.26 18.71 -7.71
N VAL A 272 -35.93 19.45 -6.83
CA VAL A 272 -36.00 19.15 -5.39
C VAL A 272 -37.46 18.91 -5.02
N MET A 273 -37.78 17.69 -4.59
CA MET A 273 -39.10 17.26 -4.19
C MET A 273 -39.18 17.14 -2.67
N GLN A 274 -40.09 17.87 -2.02
CA GLN A 274 -40.42 17.71 -0.61
C GLN A 274 -41.70 16.88 -0.44
N TRP A 275 -41.64 15.84 0.40
CA TRP A 275 -42.76 14.92 0.65
C TRP A 275 -42.75 14.37 2.07
N ASP A 276 -43.34 15.11 3.01
CA ASP A 276 -43.29 14.78 4.44
C ASP A 276 -44.28 13.69 4.88
N SER A 277 -45.38 13.47 4.15
CA SER A 277 -46.43 12.49 4.48
C SER A 277 -47.00 11.82 3.23
N PRO A 278 -47.38 10.53 3.26
CA PRO A 278 -48.07 9.87 2.15
C PRO A 278 -49.45 10.47 1.83
N GLN A 279 -50.02 11.26 2.74
CA GLN A 279 -51.32 11.93 2.57
C GLN A 279 -51.21 13.31 1.93
N ASP A 280 -50.01 13.93 1.96
CA ASP A 280 -49.79 15.27 1.43
C ASP A 280 -49.36 15.20 -0.04
N SER A 281 -49.90 16.10 -0.87
CA SER A 281 -49.49 16.23 -2.27
C SER A 281 -48.10 16.90 -2.35
N PRO A 282 -47.07 16.25 -2.92
CA PRO A 282 -45.70 16.71 -2.84
C PRO A 282 -45.44 17.99 -3.65
N ILE A 283 -44.57 18.83 -3.09
CA ILE A 283 -44.10 20.09 -3.69
C ILE A 283 -42.75 19.83 -4.34
N VAL A 284 -42.51 20.46 -5.49
CA VAL A 284 -41.33 20.24 -6.33
C VAL A 284 -40.79 21.57 -6.85
N GLU A 285 -39.64 22.01 -6.32
CA GLU A 285 -38.83 23.09 -6.90
C GLU A 285 -38.17 22.57 -8.18
N VAL A 286 -38.33 23.28 -9.30
CA VAL A 286 -37.79 22.91 -10.60
C VAL A 286 -36.90 24.02 -11.14
N ARG A 287 -35.64 23.68 -11.44
CA ARG A 287 -34.66 24.57 -12.07
C ARG A 287 -34.13 23.98 -13.38
N LEU A 288 -34.55 24.55 -14.50
CA LEU A 288 -34.15 24.15 -15.85
C LEU A 288 -33.10 25.11 -16.41
N THR A 289 -31.86 24.64 -16.59
CA THR A 289 -30.86 25.33 -17.42
C THR A 289 -31.09 24.92 -18.88
N VAL A 290 -31.58 25.83 -19.71
CA VAL A 290 -31.84 25.63 -21.14
C VAL A 290 -30.82 26.41 -21.96
N ARG A 291 -30.26 25.80 -23.00
CA ARG A 291 -29.22 26.39 -23.85
C ARG A 291 -29.48 26.11 -25.32
N ASN A 292 -29.52 27.13 -26.16
CA ASN A 292 -29.55 26.94 -27.62
C ASN A 292 -28.11 26.84 -28.15
N VAL A 293 -27.84 25.81 -28.96
CA VAL A 293 -26.53 25.62 -29.62
C VAL A 293 -26.35 26.55 -30.83
N LYS A 294 -27.44 27.05 -31.42
CA LYS A 294 -27.43 27.87 -32.66
C LYS A 294 -27.43 29.39 -32.43
N GLY A 295 -27.91 29.88 -31.28
CA GLY A 295 -28.17 31.30 -31.06
C GLY A 295 -28.68 31.57 -29.64
N SER A 296 -29.52 32.60 -29.47
CA SER A 296 -30.28 32.81 -28.24
C SER A 296 -31.47 31.86 -28.13
N VAL A 297 -32.00 31.64 -26.93
CA VAL A 297 -33.31 31.01 -26.73
C VAL A 297 -34.37 32.10 -26.86
N GLU A 298 -35.23 32.03 -27.88
CA GLU A 298 -36.33 32.99 -28.08
C GLU A 298 -37.64 32.53 -27.46
N ARG A 299 -37.86 31.21 -27.49
CA ARG A 299 -39.03 30.50 -26.95
C ARG A 299 -38.67 29.05 -26.65
N MET A 300 -39.45 28.41 -25.79
CA MET A 300 -39.34 26.97 -25.53
C MET A 300 -40.71 26.37 -25.21
N ARG A 301 -40.90 25.08 -25.51
CA ARG A 301 -42.11 24.34 -25.16
C ARG A 301 -41.82 23.42 -23.97
N VAL A 302 -42.56 23.56 -22.89
CA VAL A 302 -42.38 22.79 -21.66
C VAL A 302 -43.63 21.96 -21.41
N ARG A 303 -43.45 20.64 -21.27
CA ARG A 303 -44.49 19.71 -20.85
C ARG A 303 -44.44 19.55 -19.33
N LEU A 304 -45.55 19.83 -18.66
CA LEU A 304 -45.69 19.61 -17.22
C LEU A 304 -46.33 18.23 -16.93
N PRO A 305 -46.05 17.62 -15.76
CA PRO A 305 -46.71 16.39 -15.32
C PRO A 305 -48.25 16.53 -15.32
N LYS A 306 -48.97 15.45 -15.66
CA LYS A 306 -50.44 15.48 -15.70
C LYS A 306 -51.00 15.84 -14.31
N GLY A 307 -51.78 16.92 -14.24
CA GLY A 307 -52.42 17.38 -13.01
C GLY A 307 -51.48 18.07 -12.02
N SER A 308 -50.27 18.48 -12.42
CA SER A 308 -49.46 19.38 -11.59
C SER A 308 -50.00 20.80 -11.65
N VAL A 309 -50.08 21.47 -10.51
CA VAL A 309 -50.41 22.91 -10.42
C VAL A 309 -49.11 23.69 -10.25
N VAL A 310 -48.91 24.73 -11.08
CA VAL A 310 -47.80 25.68 -10.90
C VAL A 310 -48.15 26.60 -9.72
N LEU A 311 -47.26 26.68 -8.72
CA LEU A 311 -47.52 27.42 -7.48
C LEU A 311 -47.17 28.91 -7.59
N ASP A 312 -46.07 29.23 -8.27
CA ASP A 312 -45.55 30.60 -8.44
C ASP A 312 -45.21 30.90 -9.91
N LEU A 313 -45.19 32.19 -10.28
CA LEU A 313 -44.81 32.63 -11.63
C LEU A 313 -43.35 32.24 -11.94
N PRO A 314 -43.07 31.56 -13.08
CA PRO A 314 -41.72 31.12 -13.41
C PRO A 314 -40.76 32.29 -13.62
N THR A 315 -39.56 32.19 -13.07
CA THR A 315 -38.55 33.27 -13.05
C THR A 315 -37.31 32.95 -13.90
N LEU A 316 -36.77 33.97 -14.56
CA LEU A 316 -35.51 33.89 -15.31
C LEU A 316 -34.32 34.25 -14.41
N GLY A 317 -33.38 33.32 -14.24
CA GLY A 317 -32.26 33.43 -13.30
C GLY A 317 -31.15 34.45 -13.66
N THR A 318 -31.27 35.16 -14.79
CA THR A 318 -30.31 36.19 -15.24
C THR A 318 -30.67 37.60 -14.77
N GLY A 319 -31.95 37.95 -14.67
CA GLY A 319 -32.42 39.26 -14.20
C GLY A 319 -33.66 39.23 -13.29
N GLY A 320 -34.18 38.04 -12.94
CA GLY A 320 -35.32 37.88 -12.03
C GLY A 320 -36.68 38.22 -12.65
N GLN A 321 -36.76 38.45 -13.96
CA GLN A 321 -38.04 38.69 -14.64
C GLN A 321 -38.93 37.44 -14.58
N THR A 322 -40.22 37.62 -14.33
CA THR A 322 -41.24 36.58 -14.43
C THR A 322 -41.70 36.42 -15.87
N VAL A 323 -41.84 35.18 -16.34
CA VAL A 323 -42.48 34.84 -17.61
C VAL A 323 -43.84 34.16 -17.37
N GLU A 324 -44.64 34.00 -18.43
CA GLU A 324 -45.94 33.34 -18.36
C GLU A 324 -45.91 31.99 -19.11
N PHE A 325 -46.52 30.96 -18.54
CA PHE A 325 -46.71 29.67 -19.20
C PHE A 325 -47.97 29.74 -20.07
N ILE A 326 -47.82 29.93 -21.39
CA ILE A 326 -48.94 30.03 -22.32
C ILE A 326 -49.40 28.62 -22.71
N PRO A 327 -50.62 28.17 -22.36
CA PRO A 327 -51.07 26.80 -22.66
C PRO A 327 -51.28 26.60 -24.18
N LEU A 328 -50.61 25.61 -24.76
CA LEU A 328 -50.77 25.23 -26.17
C LEU A 328 -51.96 24.28 -26.35
N SER A 329 -53.17 24.86 -26.32
CA SER A 329 -54.43 24.13 -26.45
C SER A 329 -54.75 23.73 -27.91
N GLU A 330 -54.08 22.70 -28.43
CA GLU A 330 -54.54 21.98 -29.63
C GLU A 330 -55.66 20.97 -29.26
N GLU A 331 -56.91 21.34 -29.55
CA GLU A 331 -58.09 20.49 -29.36
C GLU A 331 -58.11 19.29 -30.33
N SER A 332 -57.51 18.15 -29.97
CA SER A 332 -58.02 16.80 -30.33
C SER A 332 -57.29 15.64 -29.62
N ASP A 333 -55.98 15.47 -29.83
CA ASP A 333 -55.30 14.17 -29.59
C ASP A 333 -54.71 13.97 -28.18
N ALA A 334 -54.50 15.05 -27.41
CA ALA A 334 -53.78 14.97 -26.13
C ALA A 334 -54.56 14.23 -25.01
N ALA A 335 -55.89 14.28 -25.06
CA ALA A 335 -56.77 13.79 -23.99
C ALA A 335 -56.73 12.26 -23.81
N GLU A 336 -56.63 11.49 -24.89
CA GLU A 336 -56.58 10.02 -24.83
C GLU A 336 -55.21 9.48 -24.41
N SER A 337 -54.14 10.27 -24.60
CA SER A 337 -52.76 9.80 -24.39
C SER A 337 -52.27 9.91 -22.94
N GLY A 338 -52.82 10.86 -22.15
CA GLY A 338 -52.49 11.01 -20.72
C GLY A 338 -51.04 11.45 -20.40
N ILE A 339 -50.33 12.07 -21.36
CA ILE A 339 -48.89 12.31 -21.28
C ILE A 339 -48.50 13.56 -20.46
N GLY A 340 -49.36 14.57 -20.40
CA GLY A 340 -49.13 15.84 -19.68
C GLY A 340 -49.56 17.05 -20.51
N GLU A 341 -49.70 18.21 -19.87
CA GLU A 341 -50.07 19.47 -20.53
C GLU A 341 -48.82 20.17 -21.08
N ILE A 342 -48.97 20.90 -22.20
CA ILE A 342 -47.86 21.55 -22.92
C ILE A 342 -48.08 23.06 -22.90
N TYR A 343 -47.04 23.80 -22.49
CA TYR A 343 -47.01 25.25 -22.44
C TYR A 343 -45.88 25.79 -23.30
N GLU A 344 -46.09 26.91 -23.97
CA GLU A 344 -45.04 27.71 -24.60
C GLU A 344 -44.59 28.80 -23.60
N VAL A 345 -43.28 29.00 -23.51
CA VAL A 345 -42.65 30.09 -22.75
C VAL A 345 -41.95 30.98 -23.76
N GLU A 346 -42.47 32.18 -23.97
CA GLU A 346 -41.78 33.21 -24.77
C GLU A 346 -40.78 33.97 -23.90
N ILE A 347 -39.58 34.21 -24.43
CA ILE A 347 -38.52 34.94 -23.72
C ILE A 347 -38.55 36.43 -24.10
N PRO A 348 -38.68 37.35 -23.12
CA PRO A 348 -38.58 38.78 -23.35
C PRO A 348 -37.28 39.15 -24.08
N ILE A 349 -37.37 40.05 -25.07
CA ILE A 349 -36.24 40.39 -25.96
C ILE A 349 -34.98 40.83 -25.19
N GLU A 350 -35.15 41.45 -24.03
CA GLU A 350 -34.07 41.91 -23.15
C GLU A 350 -33.30 40.77 -22.45
N GLU A 351 -33.93 39.59 -22.28
CA GLU A 351 -33.37 38.40 -21.62
C GLU A 351 -32.99 37.27 -22.62
N ARG A 352 -33.13 37.50 -23.94
CA ARG A 352 -32.83 36.51 -25.00
C ARG A 352 -31.34 36.20 -25.09
N GLN A 353 -30.88 35.24 -24.28
CA GLN A 353 -29.49 34.79 -24.20
C GLN A 353 -29.32 33.34 -24.72
N PRO A 354 -28.09 32.92 -25.12
CA PRO A 354 -27.81 31.53 -25.52
C PRO A 354 -27.96 30.48 -24.41
N ARG A 355 -28.01 30.91 -23.15
CA ARG A 355 -28.36 30.11 -21.97
C ARG A 355 -29.37 30.90 -21.15
N ILE A 356 -30.39 30.20 -20.66
CA ILE A 356 -31.39 30.70 -19.72
C ILE A 356 -31.53 29.69 -18.57
N ASP A 357 -31.60 30.19 -17.34
CA ASP A 357 -32.00 29.42 -16.17
C ASP A 357 -33.46 29.77 -15.86
N LEU A 358 -34.36 28.79 -15.86
CA LEU A 358 -35.80 28.94 -15.57
C LEU A 358 -36.13 28.24 -14.24
N ASN A 359 -36.68 28.95 -13.26
CA ASN A 359 -37.01 28.38 -11.93
C ASN A 359 -38.52 28.54 -11.64
N PHE A 360 -39.17 27.48 -11.16
CA PHE A 360 -40.59 27.47 -10.79
C PHE A 360 -40.95 26.29 -9.90
N ASP A 361 -42.01 26.45 -9.10
CA ASP A 361 -42.48 25.44 -8.17
C ASP A 361 -43.77 24.76 -8.66
N LEU A 362 -43.85 23.44 -8.49
CA LEU A 362 -44.99 22.61 -8.84
C LEU A 362 -45.54 21.88 -7.60
N GLN A 363 -46.85 21.83 -7.45
CA GLN A 363 -47.52 20.81 -6.66
C GLN A 363 -47.93 19.64 -7.57
N LEU A 364 -47.54 18.42 -7.25
CA LEU A 364 -47.91 17.23 -8.03
C LEU A 364 -49.19 16.59 -7.48
N ALA A 365 -50.10 16.18 -8.38
CA ALA A 365 -51.23 15.32 -8.01
C ALA A 365 -50.73 13.93 -7.56
N GLY A 366 -50.84 13.63 -6.26
CA GLY A 366 -50.21 12.43 -5.69
C GLY A 366 -50.60 12.09 -4.25
N GLU A 367 -51.89 11.96 -3.96
CA GLU A 367 -52.37 11.55 -2.63
C GLU A 367 -52.31 10.01 -2.42
N ASN A 368 -51.98 9.58 -1.21
CA ASN A 368 -52.10 8.19 -0.72
C ASN A 368 -51.30 7.12 -1.50
N ALA A 369 -50.13 7.48 -2.02
CA ALA A 369 -49.26 6.54 -2.76
C ALA A 369 -48.79 5.34 -1.91
N THR A 370 -48.89 4.12 -2.47
CA THR A 370 -48.56 2.86 -1.80
C THR A 370 -47.69 1.93 -2.66
N SER A 371 -47.26 0.80 -2.08
CA SER A 371 -46.51 -0.23 -2.82
C SER A 371 -47.30 -0.86 -3.99
N LYS A 372 -48.63 -0.91 -3.87
CA LYS A 372 -49.55 -1.39 -4.91
C LYS A 372 -49.82 -0.33 -5.96
N ASP A 373 -50.09 0.90 -5.51
CA ASP A 373 -50.41 2.05 -6.35
C ASP A 373 -49.42 3.21 -6.07
N PRO A 374 -48.22 3.18 -6.69
CA PRO A 374 -47.15 4.14 -6.42
C PRO A 374 -47.32 5.43 -7.22
N LEU A 375 -46.89 6.56 -6.65
CA LEU A 375 -46.80 7.83 -7.36
C LEU A 375 -45.83 7.70 -8.54
N LEU A 376 -46.34 7.90 -9.76
CA LEU A 376 -45.55 7.87 -10.99
C LEU A 376 -44.86 9.22 -11.21
N LEU A 377 -43.79 9.48 -10.45
CA LEU A 377 -43.06 10.73 -10.53
C LEU A 377 -42.47 10.94 -11.93
N ARG A 378 -42.82 12.09 -12.54
CA ARG A 378 -42.25 12.63 -13.77
C ARG A 378 -41.68 14.02 -13.49
N VAL A 379 -40.57 14.38 -14.11
CA VAL A 379 -40.05 15.76 -14.12
C VAL A 379 -40.63 16.53 -15.31
N PRO A 380 -40.68 17.88 -15.27
CA PRO A 380 -41.03 18.67 -16.44
C PRO A 380 -40.08 18.41 -17.61
N GLU A 381 -40.62 18.32 -18.82
CA GLU A 381 -39.89 17.97 -20.04
C GLU A 381 -39.90 19.14 -21.02
N VAL A 382 -38.74 19.77 -21.24
CA VAL A 382 -38.57 20.68 -22.38
C VAL A 382 -38.61 19.86 -23.67
N MET A 383 -39.57 20.15 -24.53
CA MET A 383 -39.73 19.53 -25.84
C MET A 383 -38.69 20.04 -26.82
N ASP A 384 -38.46 19.29 -27.89
CA ASP A 384 -37.51 19.60 -28.97
C ASP A 384 -36.02 19.67 -28.54
N ALA A 385 -35.73 19.40 -27.26
CA ALA A 385 -34.37 19.32 -26.73
C ALA A 385 -33.62 18.08 -27.24
N ILE A 386 -32.42 18.31 -27.78
CA ILE A 386 -31.50 17.25 -28.26
C ILE A 386 -30.98 16.42 -27.09
N ARG A 387 -30.82 17.04 -25.92
CA ARG A 387 -30.42 16.41 -24.67
C ARG A 387 -31.15 17.04 -23.51
N HIS A 388 -31.68 16.21 -22.60
CA HIS A 388 -32.27 16.66 -21.36
C HIS A 388 -31.85 15.71 -20.23
N ARG A 389 -30.83 16.10 -19.47
CA ARG A 389 -30.31 15.33 -18.32
C ARG A 389 -30.60 16.06 -17.01
N GLY A 390 -30.46 15.40 -15.87
CA GLY A 390 -30.62 16.09 -14.60
C GLY A 390 -30.46 15.27 -13.34
N GLU A 391 -30.71 15.94 -12.22
CA GLU A 391 -30.65 15.42 -10.87
C GLU A 391 -31.95 15.72 -10.13
N LEU A 392 -32.45 14.72 -9.40
CA LEU A 392 -33.66 14.76 -8.61
C LEU A 392 -33.29 14.42 -7.17
N THR A 393 -33.52 15.35 -6.23
CA THR A 393 -33.41 15.12 -4.80
C THR A 393 -34.81 15.00 -4.20
N VAL A 394 -35.07 13.94 -3.43
CA VAL A 394 -36.32 13.75 -2.70
C VAL A 394 -36.04 13.87 -1.20
N GLN A 395 -36.68 14.83 -0.54
CA GLN A 395 -36.59 15.12 0.89
C GLN A 395 -37.87 14.65 1.59
N ILE A 396 -37.73 13.90 2.69
CA ILE A 396 -38.87 13.30 3.43
C ILE A 396 -38.67 13.38 4.95
N ALA A 397 -39.75 13.39 5.72
CA ALA A 397 -39.70 13.37 7.18
C ALA A 397 -39.16 12.03 7.76
N ASP A 398 -38.52 12.10 8.93
CA ASP A 398 -37.84 10.97 9.60
C ASP A 398 -38.76 9.79 10.03
N ASP A 399 -40.08 9.99 10.13
CA ASP A 399 -41.02 8.89 10.36
C ASP A 399 -41.22 8.00 9.12
N TYR A 400 -40.74 8.40 7.94
CA TYR A 400 -40.93 7.69 6.67
C TYR A 400 -39.61 7.28 5.98
N ARG A 401 -39.70 6.32 5.07
CA ARG A 401 -38.64 5.88 4.16
C ARG A 401 -39.16 5.82 2.74
N LEU A 402 -38.45 6.47 1.82
CA LEU A 402 -38.74 6.39 0.39
C LEU A 402 -38.50 4.97 -0.12
N ARG A 403 -39.41 4.51 -0.98
CA ARG A 403 -39.32 3.25 -1.73
C ARG A 403 -39.58 3.56 -3.19
N TRP A 404 -38.88 2.86 -4.09
CA TRP A 404 -39.03 3.05 -5.52
C TRP A 404 -38.92 1.73 -6.29
N LYS A 405 -39.43 1.70 -7.52
CA LYS A 405 -39.18 0.63 -8.50
C LYS A 405 -38.13 1.13 -9.49
N ALA A 406 -37.01 0.41 -9.62
CA ALA A 406 -35.88 0.83 -10.46
C ALA A 406 -36.26 0.92 -11.95
N ARG A 407 -35.60 1.81 -12.69
CA ARG A 407 -35.78 2.05 -14.13
C ARG A 407 -34.41 2.21 -14.81
N PRO A 408 -34.23 1.80 -16.08
CA PRO A 408 -32.91 1.81 -16.71
C PRO A 408 -32.33 3.21 -16.97
N TRP A 409 -33.17 4.25 -17.05
CA TRP A 409 -32.76 5.63 -17.35
C TRP A 409 -32.58 6.53 -16.12
N ILE A 410 -32.67 5.95 -14.91
CA ILE A 410 -32.63 6.67 -13.63
C ILE A 410 -31.79 5.87 -12.64
N ARG A 411 -30.77 6.48 -12.05
CA ARG A 411 -29.86 5.82 -11.10
C ARG A 411 -29.89 6.54 -9.77
N SER A 412 -30.06 5.82 -8.66
CA SER A 412 -29.85 6.36 -7.32
C SER A 412 -28.35 6.68 -7.13
N ALA A 413 -28.05 7.91 -6.73
CA ALA A 413 -26.70 8.32 -6.33
C ALA A 413 -26.53 8.16 -4.81
N ALA A 414 -25.29 7.94 -4.37
CA ALA A 414 -24.93 8.09 -2.96
C ALA A 414 -24.67 9.58 -2.68
N ILE A 415 -25.17 10.08 -1.55
CA ILE A 415 -24.94 11.46 -1.10
C ILE A 415 -23.57 11.51 -0.42
N GLU A 416 -22.63 12.24 -1.02
CA GLU A 416 -21.35 12.57 -0.38
C GLU A 416 -21.60 13.66 0.66
N ASN A 417 -21.42 13.33 1.95
CA ASN A 417 -21.72 14.16 3.13
C ASN A 417 -23.19 14.59 3.27
N PRO A 418 -24.06 13.79 3.93
CA PRO A 418 -25.28 14.35 4.51
C PRO A 418 -24.90 15.38 5.60
N GLU A 419 -25.48 16.57 5.55
CA GLU A 419 -25.29 17.56 6.63
C GLU A 419 -25.97 17.08 7.92
N GLU A 420 -25.23 17.01 9.03
CA GLU A 420 -25.71 16.51 10.33
C GLU A 420 -26.77 17.40 11.01
N SER A 421 -27.25 18.45 10.32
CA SER A 421 -28.13 19.50 10.81
C SER A 421 -29.61 19.35 10.40
N VAL A 422 -29.95 18.40 9.51
CA VAL A 422 -31.29 18.33 8.88
C VAL A 422 -32.07 17.09 9.29
N SER A 423 -33.23 17.27 9.92
CA SER A 423 -34.17 16.20 10.36
C SER A 423 -35.09 15.67 9.25
N GLN A 424 -34.58 15.64 8.01
CA GLN A 424 -35.25 15.10 6.83
C GLN A 424 -34.28 14.21 6.06
N ARG A 425 -34.75 13.04 5.64
CA ARG A 425 -33.96 12.09 4.86
C ARG A 425 -33.96 12.51 3.40
N GLN A 426 -32.77 12.55 2.80
CA GLN A 426 -32.58 12.91 1.41
C GLN A 426 -32.23 11.68 0.56
N TYR A 427 -32.78 11.61 -0.64
CA TYR A 427 -32.51 10.57 -1.63
C TYR A 427 -32.21 11.23 -2.99
N GLN A 428 -31.01 11.04 -3.53
CA GLN A 428 -30.60 11.63 -4.80
C GLN A 428 -30.71 10.61 -5.95
N PHE A 429 -31.23 11.06 -7.09
CA PHE A 429 -31.35 10.30 -8.33
C PHE A 429 -30.77 11.13 -9.48
N ARG A 430 -30.18 10.46 -10.47
CA ARG A 430 -29.64 11.07 -11.69
C ARG A 430 -30.30 10.45 -12.91
N PHE A 431 -30.67 11.26 -13.90
CA PHE A 431 -31.38 10.83 -15.10
C PHE A 431 -30.75 11.39 -16.38
N ASP A 432 -30.72 10.56 -17.42
CA ASP A 432 -30.03 10.85 -18.68
C ASP A 432 -30.99 11.36 -19.80
N ARG A 433 -32.31 11.35 -19.54
CA ARG A 433 -33.37 11.84 -20.44
C ARG A 433 -34.52 12.45 -19.62
N GLY A 434 -35.26 13.43 -20.16
CA GLY A 434 -36.39 14.06 -19.47
C GLY A 434 -37.65 13.19 -19.35
N SER A 435 -37.99 12.44 -20.40
CA SER A 435 -39.21 11.60 -20.45
C SER A 435 -39.04 10.27 -19.71
N PHE A 436 -39.36 10.24 -18.41
CA PHE A 436 -39.37 9.02 -17.61
C PHE A 436 -40.53 8.97 -16.60
N GLU A 437 -40.69 7.81 -15.97
CA GLU A 437 -41.57 7.60 -14.80
C GLU A 437 -40.79 6.86 -13.72
N LEU A 438 -40.64 7.44 -12.54
CA LEU A 438 -40.09 6.79 -11.36
C LEU A 438 -41.25 6.43 -10.40
N PRO A 439 -41.66 5.15 -10.29
CA PRO A 439 -42.73 4.76 -9.37
C PRO A 439 -42.20 4.78 -7.94
N ILE A 440 -42.68 5.72 -7.12
CA ILE A 440 -42.27 5.92 -5.73
C ILE A 440 -43.43 5.83 -4.74
N TRP A 441 -43.14 5.46 -3.50
CA TRP A 441 -44.08 5.53 -2.38
C TRP A 441 -43.33 5.69 -1.06
N LEU A 442 -44.00 6.25 -0.05
CA LEU A 442 -43.48 6.33 1.30
C LEU A 442 -43.86 5.07 2.09
N SER A 443 -42.98 4.66 3.01
CA SER A 443 -43.24 3.56 3.95
C SER A 443 -42.90 4.02 5.36
N ALA A 444 -43.82 3.82 6.32
CA ALA A 444 -43.60 4.18 7.71
C ALA A 444 -42.41 3.40 8.30
N ASN A 445 -41.59 4.09 9.09
CA ASN A 445 -40.43 3.54 9.77
C ASN A 445 -40.88 2.82 11.04
N GLU A 446 -40.73 1.49 11.10
CA GLU A 446 -41.09 0.73 12.30
C GLU A 446 -40.27 1.23 13.50
N ARG A 447 -40.97 1.78 14.51
CA ARG A 447 -40.42 2.34 15.75
C ARG A 447 -39.95 1.23 16.71
N ARG A 448 -38.95 0.47 16.25
CA ARG A 448 -38.22 -0.52 17.05
C ARG A 448 -36.90 0.04 17.55
N LEU A 449 -36.59 -0.24 18.82
CA LEU A 449 -35.28 -0.12 19.42
C LEU A 449 -34.32 -1.09 18.71
N ARG A 450 -33.15 -0.61 18.29
CA ARG A 450 -32.10 -1.44 17.67
C ARG A 450 -30.91 -1.53 18.59
N LEU A 451 -30.51 -2.77 18.87
CA LEU A 451 -29.46 -3.10 19.83
C LEU A 451 -28.31 -3.84 19.13
N THR A 452 -27.07 -3.43 19.40
CA THR A 452 -25.88 -4.24 19.14
C THR A 452 -25.13 -4.50 20.43
N SER A 453 -24.58 -5.70 20.60
CA SER A 453 -23.84 -6.09 21.80
C SER A 453 -22.47 -6.65 21.45
N GLN A 454 -21.45 -6.16 22.15
CA GLN A 454 -20.06 -6.59 22.04
C GLN A 454 -19.56 -6.99 23.42
N SER A 455 -19.49 -8.30 23.67
CA SER A 455 -18.95 -8.88 24.90
C SER A 455 -17.47 -9.20 24.74
N THR A 456 -16.63 -8.68 25.64
CA THR A 456 -15.21 -9.03 25.74
C THR A 456 -14.97 -9.76 27.06
N VAL A 457 -14.61 -11.03 26.98
CA VAL A 457 -14.25 -11.86 28.14
C VAL A 457 -12.74 -11.99 28.24
N THR A 458 -12.17 -11.43 29.30
CA THR A 458 -10.76 -11.57 29.67
C THR A 458 -10.63 -12.67 30.71
N ILE A 459 -9.74 -13.64 30.48
CA ILE A 459 -9.60 -14.82 31.34
C ILE A 459 -8.31 -14.70 32.17
N GLU A 460 -8.48 -14.61 33.49
CA GLU A 460 -7.42 -14.60 34.50
C GLU A 460 -7.36 -15.94 35.26
N GLN A 461 -6.30 -16.16 36.05
CA GLN A 461 -5.99 -17.47 36.67
C GLN A 461 -7.06 -18.03 37.64
N SER A 462 -8.00 -17.21 38.12
CA SER A 462 -9.04 -17.62 39.08
C SER A 462 -10.41 -16.98 38.85
N GLN A 463 -10.53 -16.12 37.84
CA GLN A 463 -11.77 -15.42 37.49
C GLN A 463 -11.78 -15.06 36.00
N ALA A 464 -12.96 -15.07 35.40
CA ALA A 464 -13.19 -14.41 34.12
C ALA A 464 -13.81 -13.03 34.37
N LEU A 465 -13.36 -12.02 33.64
CA LEU A 465 -13.89 -10.67 33.65
C LEU A 465 -14.59 -10.40 32.33
N LEU A 466 -15.79 -9.83 32.38
CA LEU A 466 -16.59 -9.46 31.23
C LEU A 466 -16.73 -7.93 31.16
N GLU A 467 -16.39 -7.38 30.02
CA GLU A 467 -16.81 -6.06 29.58
C GLU A 467 -17.78 -6.21 28.41
N MET A 468 -19.07 -5.95 28.64
CA MET A 468 -20.08 -5.92 27.58
C MET A 468 -20.42 -4.47 27.25
N ILE A 469 -20.23 -4.08 26.00
CA ILE A 469 -20.73 -2.83 25.44
C ILE A 469 -22.05 -3.12 24.72
N ILE A 470 -23.07 -2.29 24.95
CA ILE A 470 -24.39 -2.40 24.34
C ILE A 470 -24.71 -1.04 23.69
N ASP A 471 -24.76 -1.00 22.37
CA ASP A 471 -25.17 0.20 21.64
C ASP A 471 -26.69 0.17 21.44
N VAL A 472 -27.34 1.27 21.81
CA VAL A 472 -28.79 1.45 21.76
C VAL A 472 -29.10 2.53 20.73
N SER A 473 -30.01 2.26 19.79
CA SER A 473 -30.38 3.22 18.74
C SER A 473 -31.87 3.19 18.37
N GLY A 474 -32.45 4.37 18.14
CA GLY A 474 -33.87 4.56 17.88
C GLY A 474 -34.72 4.74 19.15
N PRO A 475 -35.99 5.17 19.00
CA PRO A 475 -36.85 5.51 20.13
C PRO A 475 -37.25 4.28 20.96
N ALA A 476 -37.17 4.40 22.29
CA ALA A 476 -37.65 3.39 23.22
C ALA A 476 -39.05 3.74 23.76
N ASN A 477 -40.01 2.82 23.66
CA ASN A 477 -41.36 3.01 24.23
C ASN A 477 -41.42 2.75 25.74
N ASP A 478 -40.65 1.78 26.26
CA ASP A 478 -40.63 1.35 27.69
C ASP A 478 -39.42 1.90 28.47
N GLY A 479 -38.48 2.61 27.81
CA GLY A 479 -37.30 3.22 28.45
C GLY A 479 -36.36 2.26 29.20
N ARG A 480 -36.48 0.95 28.99
CA ARG A 480 -35.86 -0.11 29.79
C ARG A 480 -35.23 -1.18 28.92
N LEU A 481 -34.13 -1.74 29.43
CA LEU A 481 -33.39 -2.84 28.80
C LEU A 481 -33.37 -4.06 29.74
N ARG A 482 -33.54 -5.26 29.20
CA ARG A 482 -33.50 -6.51 29.99
C ARG A 482 -32.25 -7.33 29.65
N LEU A 483 -31.53 -7.75 30.69
CA LEU A 483 -30.27 -8.47 30.61
C LEU A 483 -30.39 -9.80 31.37
N ASP A 484 -30.03 -10.90 30.72
CA ASP A 484 -29.79 -12.20 31.35
C ASP A 484 -28.34 -12.24 31.82
N ASP A 485 -28.17 -12.25 33.15
CA ASP A 485 -26.86 -12.25 33.83
C ASP A 485 -26.06 -13.54 33.55
N ALA A 486 -26.70 -14.64 33.14
CA ALA A 486 -26.06 -15.94 32.98
C ALA A 486 -25.19 -16.38 34.18
N SER A 487 -25.61 -16.09 35.42
CA SER A 487 -24.86 -16.32 36.68
C SER A 487 -23.60 -15.45 36.91
N TRP A 488 -23.32 -14.44 36.08
CA TRP A 488 -22.22 -13.50 36.29
C TRP A 488 -22.55 -12.47 37.38
N GLN A 489 -21.54 -12.07 38.16
CA GLN A 489 -21.65 -11.01 39.16
C GLN A 489 -21.37 -9.66 38.51
N ILE A 490 -22.42 -8.90 38.19
CA ILE A 490 -22.27 -7.52 37.70
C ILE A 490 -21.65 -6.63 38.79
N LEU A 491 -20.65 -5.85 38.38
CA LEU A 491 -19.88 -4.92 39.18
C LEU A 491 -20.39 -3.48 39.00
N SER A 492 -20.61 -3.06 37.76
CA SER A 492 -21.22 -1.75 37.42
C SER A 492 -21.94 -1.77 36.07
N VAL A 493 -22.83 -0.79 35.88
CA VAL A 493 -23.51 -0.47 34.62
C VAL A 493 -23.38 1.03 34.42
N GLU A 494 -22.69 1.44 33.36
CA GLU A 494 -22.24 2.81 33.14
C GLU A 494 -22.58 3.28 31.72
N ARG A 495 -22.98 4.54 31.56
CA ARG A 495 -23.19 5.18 30.25
C ARG A 495 -21.84 5.57 29.64
N VAL A 496 -21.56 5.05 28.44
CA VAL A 496 -20.32 5.33 27.71
C VAL A 496 -20.28 6.81 27.32
N GLY A 497 -19.14 7.47 27.53
CA GLY A 497 -18.93 8.90 27.23
C GLY A 497 -19.19 9.82 28.43
N THR A 498 -20.23 9.59 29.23
CA THR A 498 -20.49 10.39 30.45
C THR A 498 -19.91 9.77 31.73
N GLY A 499 -19.77 8.43 31.79
CA GLY A 499 -19.37 7.72 33.00
C GLY A 499 -20.46 7.67 34.09
N GLU A 500 -21.70 8.04 33.74
CA GLU A 500 -22.84 8.03 34.65
C GLU A 500 -23.29 6.58 34.94
N GLN A 501 -23.43 6.22 36.22
CA GLN A 501 -23.95 4.91 36.59
C GLN A 501 -25.47 4.86 36.41
N LEU A 502 -25.96 3.85 35.68
CA LEU A 502 -27.39 3.66 35.43
C LEU A 502 -28.03 2.82 36.53
N GLU A 503 -29.22 3.21 36.97
CA GLU A 503 -30.00 2.40 37.91
C GLU A 503 -30.45 1.09 37.26
N TYR A 504 -30.29 -0.01 38.00
CA TYR A 504 -30.74 -1.33 37.60
C TYR A 504 -31.35 -2.09 38.78
N PHE A 505 -32.31 -2.97 38.49
CA PHE A 505 -32.94 -3.83 39.47
C PHE A 505 -33.15 -5.24 38.93
N THR A 506 -33.08 -6.26 39.79
CA THR A 506 -33.31 -7.66 39.41
C THR A 506 -34.81 -7.98 39.50
N SER A 507 -35.35 -8.59 38.44
CA SER A 507 -36.73 -9.08 38.36
C SER A 507 -36.71 -10.51 37.86
N GLU A 508 -37.19 -11.44 38.69
CA GLU A 508 -37.09 -12.89 38.44
C GLU A 508 -35.64 -13.35 38.19
N THR A 509 -35.27 -13.65 36.95
CA THR A 509 -33.91 -14.05 36.53
C THR A 509 -33.20 -13.01 35.66
N LEU A 510 -33.84 -11.87 35.36
CA LEU A 510 -33.30 -10.82 34.49
C LEU A 510 -33.00 -9.56 35.30
N ARG A 511 -31.96 -8.81 34.93
CA ARG A 511 -31.84 -7.40 35.34
C ARG A 511 -32.57 -6.51 34.38
N ILE A 512 -33.23 -5.50 34.93
CA ILE A 512 -33.85 -4.41 34.19
C ILE A 512 -32.98 -3.18 34.46
N ILE A 513 -32.41 -2.62 33.40
CA ILE A 513 -31.60 -1.39 33.41
C ILE A 513 -32.51 -0.26 32.91
N GLU A 514 -32.60 0.84 33.65
CA GLU A 514 -33.38 2.01 33.24
C GLU A 514 -32.49 2.94 32.41
N LEU A 515 -32.96 3.33 31.22
CA LEU A 515 -32.10 3.95 30.20
C LEU A 515 -31.96 5.48 30.31
N GLY A 516 -32.72 6.11 31.21
CA GLY A 516 -32.65 7.56 31.46
C GLY A 516 -32.96 8.45 30.24
N MET A 517 -33.64 7.90 29.23
CA MET A 517 -33.83 8.53 27.92
C MET A 517 -34.69 9.81 27.99
N THR A 518 -34.04 10.96 28.10
CA THR A 518 -34.66 12.23 27.69
C THR A 518 -34.74 12.26 26.15
N GLY A 519 -35.88 12.69 25.60
CA GLY A 519 -36.28 12.42 24.20
C GLY A 519 -35.48 13.10 23.09
N THR A 520 -34.27 13.59 23.37
CA THR A 520 -33.37 14.26 22.43
C THR A 520 -32.25 13.34 21.92
N GLU A 521 -31.93 12.26 22.64
CA GLU A 521 -30.86 11.32 22.26
C GLU A 521 -31.41 10.19 21.36
N SER A 522 -30.90 10.10 20.13
CA SER A 522 -31.30 9.09 19.14
C SER A 522 -30.48 7.79 19.21
N SER A 523 -29.31 7.83 19.85
CA SER A 523 -28.45 6.67 20.11
C SER A 523 -27.42 6.94 21.21
N PHE A 524 -27.10 5.93 22.02
CA PHE A 524 -26.09 5.97 23.08
C PHE A 524 -25.57 4.54 23.35
N SER A 525 -24.44 4.40 24.05
CA SER A 525 -23.89 3.08 24.41
C SER A 525 -23.76 2.91 25.93
N ILE A 526 -23.94 1.68 26.40
CA ILE A 526 -23.86 1.26 27.81
C ILE A 526 -22.69 0.29 27.96
N LYS A 527 -21.91 0.43 29.03
CA LYS A 527 -20.88 -0.50 29.46
C LYS A 527 -21.35 -1.25 30.70
N VAL A 528 -21.38 -2.57 30.62
CA VAL A 528 -21.66 -3.49 31.73
C VAL A 528 -20.35 -4.20 32.09
N LEU A 529 -19.91 -4.05 33.33
CA LEU A 529 -18.77 -4.79 33.87
C LEU A 529 -19.27 -5.91 34.77
N ALA A 530 -18.78 -7.14 34.57
CA ALA A 530 -19.14 -8.29 35.39
C ALA A 530 -17.95 -9.24 35.59
N LYS A 531 -18.06 -10.15 36.57
CA LYS A 531 -17.07 -11.20 36.83
C LYS A 531 -17.71 -12.56 37.09
N LEU A 532 -16.98 -13.62 36.79
CA LEU A 532 -17.32 -15.01 37.11
C LEU A 532 -16.13 -15.67 37.82
N PRO A 533 -16.26 -16.09 39.09
CA PRO A 533 -15.21 -16.86 39.76
C PRO A 533 -15.09 -18.24 39.13
N MET A 534 -13.86 -18.70 38.88
CA MET A 534 -13.58 -20.00 38.28
C MET A 534 -13.00 -20.99 39.30
N GLY A 535 -13.21 -22.28 39.07
CA GLY A 535 -12.61 -23.33 39.89
C GLY A 535 -11.10 -23.43 39.68
N GLN A 536 -10.38 -24.01 40.67
CA GLN A 536 -8.93 -24.22 40.59
C GLN A 536 -8.51 -25.38 39.66
N ASP A 537 -9.47 -26.06 39.04
CA ASP A 537 -9.22 -27.21 38.17
C ASP A 537 -9.01 -26.73 36.71
N LEU A 538 -7.74 -26.42 36.39
CA LEU A 538 -7.31 -25.67 35.20
C LEU A 538 -7.48 -26.42 33.85
N GLY A 539 -8.18 -27.56 33.83
CA GLY A 539 -8.38 -28.38 32.63
C GLY A 539 -9.46 -27.82 31.70
N ALA A 540 -10.71 -28.24 31.93
CA ALA A 540 -11.86 -27.87 31.13
C ALA A 540 -12.69 -26.77 31.83
N ILE A 541 -12.95 -25.68 31.11
CA ILE A 541 -13.74 -24.54 31.59
C ILE A 541 -14.99 -24.43 30.74
N GLN A 542 -16.14 -24.32 31.41
CA GLN A 542 -17.44 -24.06 30.78
C GLN A 542 -18.10 -22.88 31.48
N PHE A 543 -18.55 -21.87 30.71
CA PHE A 543 -19.36 -20.77 31.23
C PHE A 543 -20.42 -20.31 30.22
N PRO A 544 -21.64 -19.99 30.69
CA PRO A 544 -22.64 -19.32 29.87
C PRO A 544 -22.29 -17.83 29.68
N VAL A 545 -22.75 -17.24 28.58
CA VAL A 545 -22.46 -15.86 28.19
C VAL A 545 -23.67 -14.97 28.50
N PRO A 546 -23.52 -13.85 29.23
CA PRO A 546 -24.60 -12.91 29.48
C PRO A 546 -25.12 -12.31 28.17
N ARG A 547 -26.41 -11.99 28.12
CA ARG A 547 -27.07 -11.56 26.87
C ARG A 547 -28.20 -10.59 27.13
N VAL A 548 -28.46 -9.74 26.14
CA VAL A 548 -29.61 -8.83 26.14
C VAL A 548 -30.85 -9.58 25.65
N VAL A 549 -31.98 -9.43 26.34
CA VAL A 549 -33.22 -10.17 26.06
C VAL A 549 -34.27 -9.23 25.47
N ALA A 550 -34.60 -9.43 24.19
CA ALA A 550 -35.68 -8.71 23.53
C ALA A 550 -37.04 -9.12 24.15
N THR A 551 -37.88 -8.15 24.50
CA THR A 551 -39.21 -8.40 25.10
C THR A 551 -40.30 -7.83 24.18
N GLY A 552 -40.83 -8.67 23.30
CA GLY A 552 -41.85 -8.29 22.32
C GLY A 552 -41.31 -7.59 21.07
N ASN A 553 -42.23 -7.21 20.18
CA ASN A 553 -41.94 -6.77 18.81
C ASN A 553 -41.27 -5.38 18.70
N ASP A 554 -41.02 -4.70 19.81
CA ASP A 554 -40.49 -3.33 19.85
C ASP A 554 -38.95 -3.30 19.93
N VAL A 555 -38.31 -4.45 20.14
CA VAL A 555 -36.84 -4.57 20.29
C VAL A 555 -36.26 -5.50 19.24
N LEU A 556 -35.28 -5.01 18.48
CA LEU A 556 -34.53 -5.77 17.49
C LEU A 556 -33.04 -5.80 17.86
N ILE A 557 -32.57 -6.97 18.32
CA ILE A 557 -31.13 -7.22 18.44
C ILE A 557 -30.60 -7.50 17.04
N ARG A 558 -29.66 -6.66 16.57
CA ARG A 558 -29.13 -6.69 15.21
C ARG A 558 -27.93 -7.63 15.10
N ASP A 559 -26.97 -7.45 16.00
CA ASP A 559 -25.72 -8.20 16.05
C ASP A 559 -25.28 -8.37 17.51
N ALA A 560 -24.84 -9.58 17.85
CA ALA A 560 -24.27 -9.91 19.16
C ALA A 560 -22.96 -10.68 18.94
N ASN A 561 -21.85 -10.12 19.45
CA ASN A 561 -20.50 -10.63 19.24
C ASN A 561 -19.81 -10.90 20.59
N LEU A 562 -19.01 -11.96 20.63
CA LEU A 562 -18.17 -12.36 21.76
C LEU A 562 -16.71 -12.38 21.31
N THR A 563 -15.86 -11.64 22.03
CA THR A 563 -14.41 -11.71 21.94
C THR A 563 -13.88 -12.32 23.22
N ILE A 564 -13.03 -13.35 23.11
CA ILE A 564 -12.33 -13.97 24.25
C ILE A 564 -10.85 -13.62 24.13
N VAL A 565 -10.29 -13.10 25.21
CA VAL A 565 -8.89 -12.66 25.32
C VAL A 565 -8.20 -13.44 26.43
N GLY A 566 -7.15 -14.19 26.10
CA GLY A 566 -6.29 -14.81 27.12
C GLY A 566 -5.42 -13.75 27.81
N ALA A 567 -5.38 -13.73 29.14
CA ALA A 567 -4.51 -12.84 29.89
C ALA A 567 -3.20 -13.53 30.31
N GLY A 568 -2.11 -12.76 30.34
CA GLY A 568 -0.79 -13.22 30.81
C GLY A 568 -0.19 -14.34 29.97
N ARG A 569 -0.39 -15.59 30.41
CA ARG A 569 0.14 -16.81 29.77
C ARG A 569 -0.93 -17.85 29.43
N SER A 570 -2.17 -17.70 29.88
CA SER A 570 -3.20 -18.73 29.74
C SER A 570 -4.17 -18.38 28.61
N LEU A 571 -4.35 -19.29 27.66
CA LEU A 571 -5.28 -19.13 26.53
C LEU A 571 -6.42 -20.16 26.64
N LEU A 572 -7.66 -19.71 26.66
CA LEU A 572 -8.81 -20.61 26.49
C LEU A 572 -8.90 -21.04 25.02
N VAL A 573 -8.64 -22.31 24.74
CA VAL A 573 -8.93 -22.92 23.45
C VAL A 573 -10.37 -23.40 23.48
N VAL A 574 -11.26 -22.59 22.89
CA VAL A 574 -12.69 -22.88 22.78
C VAL A 574 -12.92 -24.11 21.88
N ASP A 575 -13.60 -25.09 22.44
CA ASP A 575 -14.11 -26.26 21.74
C ASP A 575 -15.47 -25.92 21.13
N LEU A 576 -15.58 -25.99 19.81
CA LEU A 576 -16.80 -25.64 19.07
C LEU A 576 -17.81 -26.80 19.00
N GLU A 577 -17.44 -28.02 19.37
CA GLU A 577 -18.35 -29.17 19.46
C GLU A 577 -19.01 -29.22 20.85
N ALA A 578 -18.28 -28.83 21.90
CA ALA A 578 -18.79 -28.71 23.26
C ALA A 578 -19.44 -27.34 23.61
N SER A 579 -19.35 -26.34 22.72
CA SER A 579 -19.95 -25.01 22.91
C SER A 579 -21.31 -24.89 22.22
N GLU A 580 -22.27 -24.24 22.89
CA GLU A 580 -23.62 -24.01 22.35
C GLU A 580 -23.82 -22.53 21.96
N GLY A 581 -24.46 -22.29 20.81
CA GLY A 581 -24.86 -20.93 20.41
C GLY A 581 -23.72 -20.01 19.94
N LEU A 582 -22.55 -20.55 19.56
CA LEU A 582 -21.42 -19.79 19.03
C LEU A 582 -21.13 -20.12 17.56
N THR A 583 -20.78 -19.11 16.76
CA THR A 583 -20.18 -19.30 15.43
C THR A 583 -18.88 -18.50 15.32
N ARG A 584 -17.76 -19.15 14.95
CA ARG A 584 -16.45 -18.47 14.88
C ARG A 584 -16.38 -17.48 13.72
N ILE A 585 -15.88 -16.28 13.99
CA ILE A 585 -15.65 -15.24 12.97
C ILE A 585 -14.21 -15.35 12.49
N THR A 586 -14.00 -15.68 11.21
CA THR A 586 -12.69 -15.59 10.56
C THR A 586 -12.38 -14.10 10.25
N PRO A 587 -11.21 -13.57 10.60
CA PRO A 587 -10.83 -12.21 10.22
C PRO A 587 -10.60 -12.11 8.70
N GLU A 588 -11.07 -11.02 8.09
CA GLU A 588 -10.96 -10.79 6.63
C GLU A 588 -9.52 -10.49 6.18
N ASP A 589 -8.66 -9.99 7.08
CA ASP A 589 -7.26 -9.69 6.80
C ASP A 589 -6.32 -10.44 7.76
N PRO A 590 -5.65 -11.52 7.31
CA PRO A 590 -4.70 -12.28 8.12
C PRO A 590 -3.36 -11.56 8.37
N ALA A 591 -3.09 -10.42 7.71
CA ALA A 591 -1.89 -9.62 7.98
C ALA A 591 -2.00 -8.81 9.28
N GLN A 592 -3.21 -8.56 9.77
CA GLN A 592 -3.47 -7.82 11.01
C GLN A 592 -3.60 -8.70 12.26
N SER A 593 -3.76 -10.02 12.10
CA SER A 593 -3.89 -10.97 13.22
C SER A 593 -2.54 -11.42 13.79
N SER A 594 -1.79 -10.50 14.40
CA SER A 594 -0.58 -10.82 15.17
C SER A 594 -0.88 -11.28 16.61
N ASP A 595 -1.99 -10.82 17.20
CA ASP A 595 -2.46 -11.28 18.52
C ASP A 595 -3.13 -12.67 18.41
N ALA A 596 -2.31 -13.72 18.49
CA ALA A 596 -2.74 -15.12 18.59
C ALA A 596 -3.45 -15.47 19.93
N MET A 597 -3.85 -14.46 20.71
CA MET A 597 -4.49 -14.56 22.02
C MET A 597 -5.98 -14.19 21.99
N VAL A 598 -6.51 -13.77 20.83
CA VAL A 598 -7.87 -13.24 20.67
C VAL A 598 -8.72 -14.16 19.79
N SER A 599 -9.79 -14.71 20.34
CA SER A 599 -10.79 -15.49 19.59
C SER A 599 -12.09 -14.72 19.46
N ARG A 600 -12.68 -14.67 18.26
CA ARG A 600 -13.93 -13.93 17.98
C ARG A 600 -15.05 -14.86 17.52
N PHE A 601 -16.24 -14.64 18.05
CA PHE A 601 -17.45 -15.42 17.78
C PHE A 601 -18.66 -14.49 17.60
N ARG A 602 -19.60 -14.89 16.76
CA ARG A 602 -20.94 -14.31 16.66
C ARG A 602 -21.92 -15.21 17.42
N LEU A 603 -22.91 -14.58 18.05
CA LEU A 603 -24.00 -15.22 18.77
C LEU A 603 -25.26 -15.20 17.87
N PRO A 604 -25.50 -16.22 17.02
CA PRO A 604 -26.57 -16.19 16.01
C PRO A 604 -27.97 -16.38 16.59
N ASN A 605 -28.10 -16.95 17.80
CA ASN A 605 -29.35 -17.08 18.50
C ASN A 605 -29.28 -16.30 19.82
N THR A 606 -30.18 -15.33 19.99
CA THR A 606 -30.33 -14.54 21.23
C THR A 606 -31.43 -15.09 22.15
N GLU A 607 -32.29 -16.00 21.67
CA GLU A 607 -33.38 -16.61 22.45
C GLU A 607 -32.89 -17.73 23.38
N SER A 608 -31.78 -18.40 23.05
CA SER A 608 -31.05 -19.31 23.94
C SER A 608 -29.83 -18.65 24.58
N THR A 609 -29.50 -18.98 25.83
CA THR A 609 -28.21 -18.59 26.43
C THR A 609 -27.08 -19.36 25.77
N ALA A 610 -26.09 -18.67 25.21
CA ALA A 610 -24.91 -19.32 24.63
C ALA A 610 -23.94 -19.81 25.71
N ILE A 611 -23.25 -20.91 25.45
CA ILE A 611 -22.32 -21.56 26.39
C ILE A 611 -20.97 -21.71 25.71
N VAL A 612 -19.94 -21.11 26.31
CA VAL A 612 -18.54 -21.34 25.95
C VAL A 612 -18.04 -22.56 26.71
N ALA A 613 -17.53 -23.56 25.99
CA ALA A 613 -16.74 -24.65 26.54
C ALA A 613 -15.34 -24.65 25.90
N GLY A 614 -14.32 -25.04 26.65
CA GLY A 614 -12.97 -25.16 26.13
C GLY A 614 -11.96 -25.57 27.19
N ASN A 615 -10.71 -25.75 26.78
CA ASN A 615 -9.62 -26.09 27.68
C ASN A 615 -8.70 -24.88 27.88
N LEU A 616 -8.28 -24.62 29.12
CA LEU A 616 -7.31 -23.57 29.40
C LEU A 616 -5.90 -24.11 29.17
N ILE A 617 -5.16 -23.53 28.24
CA ILE A 617 -3.80 -23.96 27.88
C ILE A 617 -2.81 -22.87 28.26
N ASP A 618 -1.93 -23.19 29.20
CA ASP A 618 -0.78 -22.36 29.53
C ASP A 618 0.24 -22.37 28.39
N GLN A 619 0.47 -21.21 27.79
CA GLN A 619 1.47 -21.03 26.77
C GLN A 619 2.88 -21.01 27.38
N PRO A 620 3.89 -21.60 26.68
CA PRO A 620 5.28 -21.37 27.03
C PRO A 620 5.61 -19.88 26.81
N PRO A 621 6.39 -19.24 27.72
CA PRO A 621 6.84 -17.88 27.48
C PRO A 621 7.72 -17.86 26.22
N ARG A 622 7.52 -16.83 25.39
CA ARG A 622 8.31 -16.55 24.20
C ARG A 622 9.07 -15.26 24.40
N ILE A 623 10.35 -15.21 24.05
CA ILE A 623 11.13 -13.97 24.10
C ILE A 623 11.93 -13.76 22.81
N THR A 624 12.02 -12.50 22.39
CA THR A 624 13.03 -12.02 21.46
C THR A 624 14.17 -11.41 22.28
N LEU A 625 15.42 -11.79 22.00
CA LEU A 625 16.60 -11.33 22.72
C LEU A 625 17.60 -10.68 21.75
N SER A 626 17.95 -9.43 22.01
CA SER A 626 19.20 -8.81 21.53
C SER A 626 20.23 -8.84 22.65
N ALA A 627 21.50 -9.12 22.34
CA ALA A 627 22.57 -9.19 23.34
C ALA A 627 23.90 -8.60 22.83
N GLY A 628 24.54 -7.78 23.66
CA GLY A 628 25.89 -7.25 23.45
C GLY A 628 26.77 -7.52 24.67
N MET A 629 28.06 -7.76 24.46
CA MET A 629 28.98 -8.20 25.51
C MET A 629 30.31 -7.44 25.44
N ASN A 630 30.88 -7.12 26.59
CA ASN A 630 32.20 -6.50 26.71
C ASN A 630 32.98 -7.15 27.87
N ILE A 631 34.25 -7.45 27.66
CA ILE A 631 35.18 -7.85 28.73
C ILE A 631 36.40 -6.92 28.73
N GLU A 632 36.68 -6.32 29.88
CA GLU A 632 37.75 -5.36 30.11
C GLU A 632 38.70 -5.85 31.20
N VAL A 633 39.97 -5.42 31.16
CA VAL A 633 40.97 -5.71 32.20
C VAL A 633 41.14 -4.49 33.10
N ASP A 634 40.57 -4.53 34.29
CA ASP A 634 40.75 -3.51 35.32
C ASP A 634 41.73 -4.01 36.40
N GLY A 635 42.93 -3.42 36.43
CA GLY A 635 44.00 -3.77 37.36
C GLY A 635 44.42 -5.25 37.31
N SER A 636 43.82 -6.05 38.20
CA SER A 636 44.05 -7.51 38.34
C SER A 636 42.78 -8.35 38.19
N GLN A 637 41.69 -7.74 37.75
CA GLN A 637 40.39 -8.36 37.50
C GLN A 637 39.99 -8.24 36.02
N ALA A 638 39.15 -9.17 35.59
CA ALA A 638 38.45 -9.15 34.33
C ALA A 638 36.99 -8.78 34.59
N VAL A 639 36.60 -7.56 34.22
CA VAL A 639 35.23 -7.06 34.35
C VAL A 639 34.47 -7.41 33.08
N THR A 640 33.48 -8.29 33.17
CA THR A 640 32.58 -8.61 32.05
C THR A 640 31.24 -7.92 32.26
N THR A 641 30.75 -7.24 31.23
CA THR A 641 29.38 -6.70 31.16
C THR A 641 28.63 -7.36 30.01
N VAL A 642 27.40 -7.81 30.25
CA VAL A 642 26.50 -8.35 29.23
C VAL A 642 25.20 -7.56 29.27
N ASP A 643 24.92 -6.83 28.19
CA ASP A 643 23.68 -6.08 28.00
C ASP A 643 22.70 -6.91 27.17
N TRP A 644 21.50 -7.15 27.72
CA TRP A 644 20.37 -7.75 27.01
C TRP A 644 19.25 -6.74 26.83
N GLU A 645 18.58 -6.82 25.68
CA GLU A 645 17.28 -6.21 25.44
C GLU A 645 16.30 -7.34 25.11
N VAL A 646 15.38 -7.60 26.04
CA VAL A 646 14.42 -8.72 26.01
C VAL A 646 13.05 -8.17 25.67
N THR A 647 12.41 -8.68 24.63
CA THR A 647 11.01 -8.35 24.29
C THR A 647 10.14 -9.59 24.42
N SER A 648 9.08 -9.54 25.23
CA SER A 648 8.07 -10.60 25.34
C SER A 648 6.68 -10.11 24.90
N PRO A 649 5.97 -10.87 24.04
CA PRO A 649 4.58 -10.58 23.67
C PRO A 649 3.58 -11.11 24.72
N LEU A 650 4.00 -12.03 25.58
CA LEU A 650 3.27 -12.56 26.73
C LEU A 650 3.74 -11.84 28.00
N ASP A 651 3.01 -12.00 29.10
CA ASP A 651 3.53 -11.61 30.41
C ASP A 651 4.55 -12.66 30.92
N LEU A 652 5.65 -12.21 31.49
CA LEU A 652 6.66 -13.05 32.14
C LEU A 652 6.37 -13.24 33.64
N GLY A 653 5.40 -12.52 34.21
CA GLY A 653 4.95 -12.72 35.59
C GLY A 653 6.02 -12.42 36.64
N GLY A 654 6.92 -11.47 36.36
CA GLY A 654 7.97 -11.04 37.29
C GLY A 654 9.17 -12.00 37.42
N SER A 655 9.23 -13.11 36.69
CA SER A 655 10.30 -14.11 36.81
C SER A 655 10.77 -14.67 35.46
N LEU A 656 12.06 -14.49 35.16
CA LEU A 656 12.70 -15.02 33.96
C LEU A 656 13.69 -16.14 34.36
N PRO A 657 13.49 -17.40 33.94
CA PRO A 657 14.43 -18.48 34.24
C PRO A 657 15.67 -18.38 33.36
N ILE A 658 16.84 -18.48 33.97
CA ILE A 658 18.18 -18.29 33.40
C ILE A 658 19.02 -19.54 33.69
N ARG A 659 19.94 -19.87 32.78
CA ARG A 659 21.07 -20.75 33.08
C ARG A 659 22.36 -19.94 33.16
N ILE A 660 23.18 -20.24 34.15
CA ILE A 660 24.58 -19.83 34.21
C ILE A 660 25.35 -21.14 34.39
N PRO A 661 26.10 -21.61 33.37
CA PRO A 661 26.80 -22.89 33.49
C PRO A 661 27.86 -22.77 34.59
N GLY A 662 27.77 -23.60 35.63
CA GLY A 662 28.79 -23.70 36.67
C GLY A 662 30.03 -24.45 36.16
N ALA A 663 31.21 -24.08 36.67
CA ALA A 663 32.44 -24.82 36.40
C ALA A 663 32.43 -26.14 37.17
N THR A 664 32.22 -27.27 36.48
CA THR A 664 32.18 -28.61 37.07
C THR A 664 33.40 -28.88 37.94
N ARG A 665 33.18 -29.03 39.25
CA ARG A 665 34.22 -29.33 40.25
C ARG A 665 34.86 -30.68 39.90
N SER A 666 36.17 -30.69 39.63
CA SER A 666 36.86 -31.86 39.08
C SER A 666 36.79 -33.08 40.01
N GLU A 667 36.29 -34.22 39.49
CA GLU A 667 36.16 -35.48 40.22
C GLU A 667 37.51 -36.14 40.61
N ASP A 668 38.64 -35.60 40.15
CA ASP A 668 40.00 -36.09 40.47
C ASP A 668 40.47 -35.81 41.92
N ALA A 669 39.71 -35.04 42.71
CA ALA A 669 40.10 -34.68 44.07
C ALA A 669 39.79 -35.75 45.14
N GLU A 670 38.92 -36.73 44.85
CA GLU A 670 38.28 -37.56 45.90
C GLU A 670 38.79 -39.02 45.97
N ARG A 671 40.00 -39.29 45.46
CA ARG A 671 40.65 -40.62 45.56
C ARG A 671 41.59 -40.81 46.77
N ASN A 672 41.78 -39.82 47.63
CA ASN A 672 42.72 -39.87 48.77
C ASN A 672 42.08 -39.37 50.09
N ALA A 673 40.95 -39.97 50.49
CA ALA A 673 40.37 -39.79 51.83
C ALA A 673 39.69 -41.08 52.32
N THR A 674 40.47 -42.02 52.86
CA THR A 674 39.96 -43.28 53.44
C THR A 674 39.77 -43.14 54.95
N SER A 675 38.83 -43.91 55.53
CA SER A 675 38.51 -44.06 56.98
C SER A 675 37.36 -43.14 57.46
N PRO A 676 36.66 -43.45 58.58
CA PRO A 676 35.26 -43.89 58.46
C PRO A 676 34.27 -43.16 59.40
N GLU A 677 33.06 -43.71 59.46
CA GLU A 677 31.92 -43.45 60.36
C GLU A 677 32.20 -42.72 61.69
N LEU A 678 31.35 -41.73 62.02
CA LEU A 678 30.59 -41.75 63.27
C LEU A 678 29.31 -40.87 63.21
N ASP A 679 28.46 -41.02 64.22
CA ASP A 679 27.08 -40.52 64.36
C ASP A 679 26.98 -39.27 65.30
N SER A 680 25.75 -38.81 65.57
CA SER A 680 25.27 -37.97 66.72
C SER A 680 24.89 -36.48 66.52
N SER A 681 23.61 -36.29 66.16
CA SER A 681 22.57 -35.57 66.95
C SER A 681 22.70 -34.09 67.44
N GLN A 682 21.71 -33.28 67.00
CA GLN A 682 20.86 -32.35 67.82
C GLN A 682 21.47 -31.06 68.47
N PRO A 683 20.67 -30.10 69.02
CA PRO A 683 19.61 -29.31 68.35
C PRO A 683 19.53 -27.82 68.83
N GLU A 684 18.41 -27.12 68.53
CA GLU A 684 17.82 -25.97 69.30
C GLU A 684 18.57 -24.60 69.35
N SER A 685 17.95 -23.42 69.57
CA SER A 685 16.54 -22.96 69.43
C SER A 685 16.36 -21.44 69.65
N SER A 686 15.48 -20.77 68.87
CA SER A 686 14.69 -19.55 69.26
C SER A 686 15.45 -18.25 69.68
N THR A 687 14.89 -17.05 69.86
CA THR A 687 13.51 -16.50 69.98
C THR A 687 13.32 -15.14 69.26
N LEU A 688 12.07 -14.70 69.05
CA LEU A 688 11.70 -13.34 68.60
C LEU A 688 11.89 -12.28 69.71
N ASN A 689 11.91 -10.99 69.33
CA ASN A 689 11.14 -9.93 70.04
C ASN A 689 10.97 -8.64 69.21
N ALA A 690 10.21 -7.68 69.74
CA ALA A 690 9.77 -6.42 69.10
C ALA A 690 9.98 -5.20 70.07
N ILE A 691 9.64 -3.94 69.78
CA ILE A 691 8.75 -3.36 68.75
C ILE A 691 9.14 -1.90 68.38
N THR A 692 8.40 -1.32 67.43
CA THR A 692 8.35 0.07 66.94
C THR A 692 8.50 1.18 68.01
N GLU A 693 9.21 2.28 67.72
CA GLU A 693 8.63 3.60 67.33
C GLU A 693 9.65 4.76 67.32
N LEU A 694 9.27 5.88 66.66
CA LEU A 694 9.89 7.21 66.54
C LEU A 694 10.88 7.45 65.37
N ALA A 695 10.87 8.68 64.87
CA ALA A 695 11.59 9.17 63.69
C ALA A 695 12.30 10.50 63.99
N ASP A 696 13.36 10.81 63.25
CA ASP A 696 13.42 12.05 62.45
C ASP A 696 14.52 11.95 61.35
N ASP A 697 14.58 12.96 60.47
CA ASP A 697 15.39 13.04 59.25
C ASP A 697 16.92 13.18 59.48
N SER A 698 17.72 12.51 58.63
CA SER A 698 19.16 12.77 58.40
C SER A 698 19.69 12.05 57.16
N LEU A 699 20.45 12.79 56.34
CA LEU A 699 20.90 12.40 54.99
C LEU A 699 22.18 11.55 54.95
N LEU A 700 22.49 11.03 53.75
CA LEU A 700 23.71 10.30 53.31
C LEU A 700 23.65 8.76 53.53
N PRO A 701 24.48 7.94 52.83
CA PRO A 701 23.93 7.15 51.72
C PRO A 701 23.89 5.64 51.98
N PHE A 702 23.14 4.92 51.14
CA PHE A 702 22.99 3.46 51.21
C PHE A 702 24.33 2.72 51.12
N ASP A 703 24.67 1.97 52.17
CA ASP A 703 25.75 0.99 52.18
C ASP A 703 25.25 -0.36 51.64
N SER A 704 25.70 -0.75 50.45
CA SER A 704 25.18 -1.90 49.71
C SER A 704 25.83 -3.21 50.17
N THR A 705 25.37 -3.74 51.31
CA THR A 705 25.88 -4.97 51.93
C THR A 705 25.44 -6.26 51.20
N ASN A 706 26.19 -6.57 50.12
CA ASN A 706 26.44 -7.90 49.54
C ASN A 706 25.45 -9.05 49.85
N ALA A 707 24.50 -9.28 48.94
CA ALA A 707 24.00 -10.64 48.70
C ALA A 707 25.01 -11.38 47.79
N ALA A 708 26.05 -11.97 48.40
CA ALA A 708 27.13 -12.62 47.66
C ALA A 708 26.66 -13.95 47.03
N THR A 709 26.36 -13.93 45.73
CA THR A 709 26.12 -15.13 44.92
C THR A 709 27.43 -15.84 44.58
N ASP A 710 27.46 -17.16 44.73
CA ASP A 710 28.65 -18.04 44.66
C ASP A 710 29.31 -18.16 43.26
N GLN A 711 28.91 -17.30 42.32
CA GLN A 711 29.44 -17.20 40.95
C GLN A 711 29.71 -15.75 40.49
N GLY A 712 29.73 -14.76 41.41
CA GLY A 712 30.22 -13.40 41.12
C GLY A 712 29.41 -12.55 40.13
N TRP A 713 28.24 -13.03 39.69
CA TRP A 713 27.33 -12.28 38.81
C TRP A 713 26.39 -11.36 39.60
N THR A 714 26.38 -10.09 39.22
CA THR A 714 25.40 -9.07 39.62
C THR A 714 24.51 -8.71 38.43
N VAL A 715 23.27 -8.28 38.68
CA VAL A 715 22.28 -8.02 37.62
C VAL A 715 21.40 -6.81 37.93
N THR A 716 21.07 -6.05 36.89
CA THR A 716 20.20 -4.88 36.93
C THR A 716 19.18 -4.94 35.79
N ILE A 717 17.97 -4.46 36.04
CA ILE A 717 16.80 -4.53 35.15
C ILE A 717 16.25 -3.12 35.05
N ASP A 718 16.32 -2.52 33.85
CA ASP A 718 16.07 -1.10 33.57
C ASP A 718 16.78 -0.14 34.56
N GLY A 719 17.96 -0.55 35.05
CA GLY A 719 18.79 0.18 36.01
C GLY A 719 18.52 -0.13 37.49
N VAL A 720 17.48 -0.88 37.83
CA VAL A 720 17.16 -1.31 39.20
C VAL A 720 17.82 -2.66 39.50
N PRO A 721 18.43 -2.91 40.68
CA PRO A 721 18.99 -4.22 41.03
C PRO A 721 17.94 -5.35 40.95
N GLY A 722 18.26 -6.42 40.22
CA GLY A 722 17.43 -7.63 40.14
C GLY A 722 17.84 -8.68 41.17
N LYS A 723 16.92 -9.56 41.58
CA LYS A 723 17.24 -10.69 42.47
C LYS A 723 17.50 -11.95 41.64
N LEU A 724 18.55 -12.69 41.99
CA LEU A 724 18.84 -14.02 41.46
C LEU A 724 18.59 -15.06 42.55
N GLN A 725 17.67 -15.99 42.31
CA GLN A 725 17.40 -17.11 43.20
C GLN A 725 17.85 -18.40 42.52
N GLN A 726 18.76 -19.16 43.14
CA GLN A 726 19.21 -20.43 42.56
C GLN A 726 18.11 -21.49 42.68
N ARG A 727 17.85 -22.20 41.57
CA ARG A 727 16.87 -23.29 41.47
C ARG A 727 17.56 -24.67 41.38
N SER A 728 18.70 -24.75 40.70
CA SER A 728 19.59 -25.92 40.68
C SER A 728 21.01 -25.50 40.29
N ASP A 729 21.93 -26.45 40.14
CA ASP A 729 23.37 -26.20 39.97
C ASP A 729 23.72 -25.19 38.84
N ASP A 730 23.10 -25.31 37.65
CA ASP A 730 23.24 -24.34 36.55
C ASP A 730 22.02 -23.43 36.30
N MET A 731 20.98 -23.47 37.15
CA MET A 731 19.69 -22.77 36.95
C MET A 731 19.43 -21.70 38.02
N TYR A 732 19.07 -20.50 37.57
CA TYR A 732 18.70 -19.37 38.40
C TYR A 732 17.40 -18.73 37.90
N ASP A 733 16.51 -18.33 38.81
CA ASP A 733 15.39 -17.45 38.49
C ASP A 733 15.80 -15.99 38.70
N LEU A 734 15.66 -15.18 37.66
CA LEU A 734 15.82 -13.73 37.74
C LEU A 734 14.45 -13.13 38.08
N ILE A 735 14.31 -12.58 39.29
CA ILE A 735 13.04 -12.10 39.85
C ILE A 735 13.05 -10.57 39.94
N SER A 736 12.04 -9.94 39.32
CA SER A 736 11.78 -8.50 39.39
C SER A 736 10.41 -8.15 38.79
N ASP A 737 9.67 -7.28 39.49
CA ASP A 737 8.38 -6.71 39.09
C ASP A 737 8.41 -5.94 37.75
N ARG A 738 9.60 -5.72 37.15
CA ARG A 738 9.80 -5.13 35.82
C ARG A 738 9.79 -6.13 34.68
N LEU A 739 9.83 -7.44 34.96
CA LEU A 739 9.75 -8.51 33.97
C LEU A 739 8.28 -8.81 33.62
N GLY A 740 7.66 -7.89 32.87
CA GLY A 740 6.28 -7.98 32.39
C GLY A 740 6.17 -8.22 30.88
N ARG A 741 4.99 -7.93 30.31
CA ARG A 741 4.78 -7.82 28.84
C ARG A 741 5.49 -6.57 28.30
N GLY A 742 6.16 -6.67 27.15
CA GLY A 742 6.85 -5.54 26.50
C GLY A 742 8.36 -5.75 26.36
N THR A 743 9.14 -4.65 26.38
CA THR A 743 10.61 -4.67 26.24
C THR A 743 11.29 -4.18 27.52
N THR A 744 12.24 -4.97 28.02
CA THR A 744 12.99 -4.75 29.27
C THR A 744 14.50 -4.88 29.00
N ARG A 745 15.33 -4.03 29.61
CA ARG A 745 16.80 -4.12 29.48
C ARG A 745 17.39 -4.77 30.72
N ILE A 746 18.18 -5.82 30.52
CA ILE A 746 18.81 -6.59 31.60
C ILE A 746 20.32 -6.52 31.43
N ARG A 747 21.00 -5.86 32.37
CA ARG A 747 22.47 -5.72 32.40
C ARG A 747 23.05 -6.61 33.49
N TRP A 748 23.93 -7.51 33.06
CA TRP A 748 24.70 -8.39 33.92
C TRP A 748 26.14 -7.89 34.04
N ARG A 749 26.75 -7.99 35.22
CA ARG A 749 28.16 -7.66 35.48
C ARG A 749 28.83 -8.75 36.33
N HIS A 750 30.02 -9.19 35.93
CA HIS A 750 30.84 -10.19 36.62
C HIS A 750 32.29 -9.72 36.74
N GLU A 751 32.94 -10.01 37.86
CA GLU A 751 34.31 -9.59 38.17
C GLU A 751 35.17 -10.80 38.54
N GLY A 752 35.94 -11.31 37.57
CA GLY A 752 36.79 -12.50 37.76
C GLY A 752 38.24 -12.11 38.06
N SER A 753 38.89 -12.80 39.00
CA SER A 753 40.32 -12.56 39.30
C SER A 753 41.24 -13.15 38.23
N LEU A 754 42.29 -12.42 37.85
CA LEU A 754 43.31 -12.88 36.90
C LEU A 754 44.45 -13.61 37.63
N GLY A 755 44.51 -14.94 37.51
CA GLY A 755 45.52 -15.77 38.18
C GLY A 755 46.95 -15.50 37.70
N THR A 756 47.75 -14.81 38.53
CA THR A 756 49.11 -14.33 38.21
C THR A 756 50.23 -15.34 38.53
N SER A 757 50.12 -16.59 38.06
CA SER A 757 51.15 -17.62 38.22
C SER A 757 52.40 -17.35 37.34
N SER A 758 53.50 -16.93 37.97
CA SER A 758 54.69 -16.25 37.42
C SER A 758 55.37 -16.74 36.12
N ARG A 759 55.02 -17.89 35.53
CA ARG A 759 55.63 -18.38 34.26
C ARG A 759 54.68 -18.98 33.22
N MET A 760 53.39 -19.09 33.51
CA MET A 760 52.39 -19.58 32.56
C MET A 760 51.07 -18.88 32.83
N ILE A 761 50.53 -18.20 31.81
CA ILE A 761 49.24 -17.49 31.94
C ILE A 761 48.13 -18.51 31.69
N LEU A 762 47.34 -18.75 32.74
CA LEU A 762 46.20 -19.65 32.72
C LEU A 762 45.08 -19.10 31.80
N PRO A 763 44.27 -19.97 31.18
CA PRO A 763 43.09 -19.55 30.45
C PRO A 763 42.04 -18.99 31.40
N TYR A 764 41.65 -17.73 31.21
CA TYR A 764 40.45 -17.16 31.82
C TYR A 764 39.22 -17.81 31.17
N THR A 765 38.31 -18.33 31.98
CA THR A 765 37.15 -19.09 31.50
C THR A 765 35.89 -18.27 31.75
N LEU A 766 35.31 -17.71 30.67
CA LEU A 766 34.15 -16.82 30.75
C LEU A 766 32.85 -17.63 30.62
N MET A 767 32.05 -17.64 31.68
CA MET A 767 30.78 -18.37 31.76
C MET A 767 29.63 -17.37 31.58
N LEU A 768 28.95 -17.42 30.43
CA LEU A 768 27.92 -16.43 30.07
C LEU A 768 26.53 -16.85 30.55
N PRO A 769 25.70 -15.93 31.07
CA PRO A 769 24.28 -16.21 31.31
C PRO A 769 23.56 -16.47 29.98
N ARG A 770 22.50 -17.28 30.02
CA ARG A 770 21.59 -17.57 28.88
C ARG A 770 20.15 -17.73 29.38
N PRO A 771 19.11 -17.30 28.66
CA PRO A 771 17.74 -17.64 29.05
C PRO A 771 17.51 -19.15 29.03
N ALA A 772 16.75 -19.67 30.00
CA ALA A 772 16.39 -21.07 30.13
C ALA A 772 14.97 -21.38 29.61
N ILE A 773 14.55 -20.61 28.59
CA ILE A 773 13.26 -20.73 27.90
C ILE A 773 13.45 -21.54 26.60
N ALA A 774 12.45 -22.32 26.21
CA ALA A 774 12.50 -23.16 25.01
C ALA A 774 12.38 -22.37 23.70
N ASP A 775 11.66 -21.24 23.72
CA ASP A 775 11.35 -20.41 22.56
C ASP A 775 12.00 -19.02 22.71
N VAL A 776 13.23 -18.91 22.21
CA VAL A 776 14.08 -17.70 22.27
C VAL A 776 14.53 -17.32 20.86
N THR A 777 14.03 -16.21 20.34
CA THR A 777 14.46 -15.68 19.03
C THR A 777 15.59 -14.66 19.22
N LEU A 778 16.76 -14.93 18.65
CA LEU A 778 17.89 -13.99 18.69
C LEU A 778 17.76 -12.91 17.61
N ARG A 779 17.92 -11.64 17.99
CA ARG A 779 17.78 -10.48 17.10
C ARG A 779 19.15 -9.93 16.69
N GLY A 780 19.72 -10.52 15.65
CA GLY A 780 21.05 -10.17 15.12
C GLY A 780 22.18 -11.02 15.71
N THR A 781 23.42 -10.74 15.30
CA THR A 781 24.61 -11.40 15.84
C THR A 781 25.07 -10.74 17.14
N ILE A 782 25.61 -11.56 18.05
CA ILE A 782 26.08 -11.11 19.37
C ILE A 782 27.53 -10.66 19.23
N GLU A 783 27.83 -9.40 19.54
CA GLU A 783 29.20 -8.91 19.63
C GLU A 783 29.77 -9.11 21.05
N LEU A 784 30.84 -9.90 21.17
CA LEU A 784 31.73 -9.85 22.32
C LEU A 784 32.95 -8.98 21.99
N ARG A 785 33.09 -7.88 22.72
CA ARG A 785 34.22 -6.95 22.61
C ARG A 785 35.29 -7.32 23.64
N LEU A 786 36.53 -7.44 23.16
CA LEU A 786 37.68 -7.94 23.90
C LEU A 786 38.65 -6.80 24.19
N GLN A 787 38.50 -6.15 25.35
CA GLN A 787 39.29 -4.98 25.75
C GLN A 787 40.44 -5.38 26.70
N GLY A 788 41.66 -5.41 26.17
CA GLY A 788 42.87 -5.53 26.96
C GLY A 788 43.38 -4.17 27.45
N ASN A 789 44.22 -4.17 28.49
CA ASN A 789 44.84 -2.95 29.03
C ASN A 789 46.02 -2.47 28.15
N GLN A 790 46.90 -1.61 28.69
CA GLN A 790 48.07 -1.10 27.93
C GLN A 790 49.13 -2.18 27.65
N THR A 791 49.34 -3.14 28.55
CA THR A 791 50.45 -4.10 28.52
C THR A 791 50.04 -5.50 28.05
N SER A 792 48.75 -5.77 27.87
CA SER A 792 48.23 -7.10 27.54
C SER A 792 46.96 -7.05 26.66
N GLN A 793 46.69 -8.13 25.95
CA GLN A 793 45.50 -8.28 25.11
C GLN A 793 44.84 -9.65 25.28
N TRP A 794 43.52 -9.69 25.19
CA TRP A 794 42.76 -10.93 25.15
C TRP A 794 42.93 -11.63 23.79
N VAL A 795 43.04 -12.96 23.83
CA VAL A 795 43.08 -13.83 22.65
C VAL A 795 42.16 -15.03 22.91
N PRO A 796 41.15 -15.30 22.06
CA PRO A 796 40.30 -16.48 22.21
C PRO A 796 41.08 -17.77 21.96
N LEU A 797 40.78 -18.82 22.73
CA LEU A 797 41.42 -20.14 22.59
C LEU A 797 40.55 -21.14 21.83
N ASP A 798 39.23 -21.15 22.06
CA ASP A 798 38.32 -22.19 21.55
C ASP A 798 37.83 -21.95 20.10
N PHE A 799 38.37 -20.95 19.40
CA PHE A 799 37.96 -20.55 18.04
C PHE A 799 39.08 -20.76 17.00
N PRO A 800 39.49 -22.01 16.70
CA PRO A 800 40.55 -22.29 15.75
C PRO A 800 40.10 -22.15 14.27
N ASN A 801 40.80 -21.30 13.51
CA ASN A 801 40.93 -21.37 12.05
C ASN A 801 39.64 -21.38 11.20
N GLY A 802 38.72 -20.44 11.44
CA GLY A 802 37.59 -20.17 10.52
C GLY A 802 37.93 -19.27 9.33
N SER A 803 38.82 -18.27 9.51
CA SER A 803 39.25 -17.34 8.45
C SER A 803 40.65 -17.68 7.93
N LYS A 804 40.88 -17.49 6.62
CA LYS A 804 42.23 -17.36 6.04
C LYS A 804 42.67 -15.88 6.07
N SER A 805 42.87 -15.33 7.27
CA SER A 805 43.52 -14.02 7.47
C SER A 805 44.46 -14.06 8.67
N ASP A 806 45.51 -13.22 8.65
CA ASP A 806 46.68 -13.30 9.55
C ASP A 806 46.46 -12.50 10.88
N ASP A 807 45.21 -12.42 11.33
CA ASP A 807 44.75 -11.48 12.36
C ASP A 807 44.97 -12.00 13.78
N ARG A 808 46.15 -11.74 14.33
CA ARG A 808 46.50 -12.05 15.74
C ARG A 808 45.95 -11.05 16.77
N ASN A 809 45.15 -10.08 16.33
CA ASN A 809 44.62 -8.96 17.11
C ASN A 809 43.08 -8.89 17.08
N LEU A 810 42.40 -9.99 17.37
CA LEU A 810 40.93 -10.04 17.45
C LEU A 810 40.39 -9.25 18.66
N THR A 811 40.02 -7.98 18.45
CA THR A 811 39.40 -7.11 19.46
C THR A 811 37.86 -7.25 19.54
N ARG A 812 37.27 -7.98 18.58
CA ARG A 812 35.85 -8.33 18.54
C ARG A 812 35.70 -9.79 18.12
N LEU A 813 34.81 -10.51 18.79
CA LEU A 813 34.34 -11.84 18.44
C LEU A 813 32.84 -11.72 18.14
N THR A 814 32.43 -12.18 16.96
CA THR A 814 31.01 -12.26 16.56
C THR A 814 30.49 -13.67 16.79
N LEU A 815 29.34 -13.78 17.46
CA LEU A 815 28.73 -15.05 17.85
C LEU A 815 27.30 -15.13 17.29
N ASP A 816 26.97 -16.22 16.62
CA ASP A 816 25.63 -16.45 16.06
C ASP A 816 24.60 -16.86 17.12
N SER A 817 25.07 -17.27 18.31
CA SER A 817 24.24 -17.55 19.49
C SER A 817 25.05 -17.42 20.79
N ILE A 818 24.38 -17.36 21.94
CA ILE A 818 25.07 -17.44 23.24
C ILE A 818 25.65 -18.87 23.35
N PRO A 819 26.99 -19.02 23.49
CA PRO A 819 27.62 -20.34 23.50
C PRO A 819 27.17 -21.16 24.70
N ARG A 820 27.05 -22.47 24.50
CA ARG A 820 26.61 -23.41 25.56
C ARG A 820 27.72 -23.76 26.54
N ASP A 821 28.95 -23.77 26.03
CA ASP A 821 30.19 -24.05 26.74
C ASP A 821 30.90 -22.72 27.08
N PRO A 822 31.69 -22.66 28.17
CA PRO A 822 32.32 -21.43 28.61
C PRO A 822 33.49 -21.02 27.69
N VAL A 823 33.56 -19.73 27.35
CA VAL A 823 34.54 -19.19 26.39
C VAL A 823 35.89 -19.01 27.08
N ARG A 824 36.92 -19.75 26.63
CA ARG A 824 38.28 -19.62 27.15
C ARG A 824 39.03 -18.53 26.40
N LEU A 825 39.49 -17.54 27.17
CA LEU A 825 40.29 -16.42 26.72
C LEU A 825 41.68 -16.52 27.38
N ARG A 826 42.75 -16.32 26.63
CA ARG A 826 44.09 -16.13 27.19
C ARG A 826 44.43 -14.66 27.18
N LEU A 827 44.82 -14.13 28.33
CA LEU A 827 45.49 -12.83 28.38
C LEU A 827 46.93 -13.04 27.90
N GLN A 828 47.32 -12.37 26.82
CA GLN A 828 48.68 -12.45 26.27
C GLN A 828 49.40 -11.11 26.51
N PRO A 829 50.65 -11.10 26.98
CA PRO A 829 51.42 -9.87 27.08
C PRO A 829 51.59 -9.30 25.69
N ARG A 830 51.39 -7.99 25.53
CA ARG A 830 51.88 -7.31 24.33
C ARG A 830 53.39 -7.44 24.35
N LEU A 831 53.93 -8.15 23.36
CA LEU A 831 55.37 -8.19 23.15
C LEU A 831 55.77 -6.77 22.76
N SER A 832 56.39 -6.04 23.68
CA SER A 832 57.05 -4.76 23.43
C SER A 832 58.25 -4.98 22.50
N ARG A 833 57.95 -5.25 21.23
CA ARG A 833 58.93 -5.30 20.16
C ARG A 833 59.48 -3.89 20.01
N LYS A 834 60.78 -3.78 19.72
CA LYS A 834 61.45 -2.51 19.43
C LYS A 834 61.07 -1.94 18.03
N ASP A 835 59.86 -2.25 17.58
CA ASP A 835 59.22 -1.92 16.30
C ASP A 835 57.72 -1.65 16.54
N GLU A 836 57.35 -0.85 17.55
CA GLU A 836 55.99 -0.30 17.62
C GLU A 836 55.84 0.81 16.56
N ARG A 837 55.83 0.39 15.28
CA ARG A 837 55.65 1.23 14.10
C ARG A 837 54.18 1.66 14.01
N TYR A 838 53.81 2.74 14.68
CA TYR A 838 52.41 3.16 14.81
C TYR A 838 52.03 4.20 13.75
N VAL A 839 51.00 3.91 12.94
CA VAL A 839 50.49 4.83 11.91
C VAL A 839 49.27 5.56 12.47
N GLN A 840 49.52 6.74 13.05
CA GLN A 840 48.51 7.53 13.78
C GLN A 840 47.32 7.93 12.89
N ARG A 841 47.60 8.31 11.63
CA ARG A 841 46.62 8.71 10.61
C ARG A 841 47.20 8.37 9.24
N ALA A 842 46.36 7.80 8.37
CA ALA A 842 46.67 7.62 6.96
C ALA A 842 45.55 8.22 6.10
N VAL A 843 45.94 8.93 5.04
CA VAL A 843 45.05 9.39 3.98
C VAL A 843 45.56 8.82 2.67
N LEU A 844 44.80 7.89 2.09
CA LEU A 844 45.03 7.40 0.74
C LEU A 844 44.19 8.23 -0.24
N ARG A 845 44.81 8.76 -1.28
CA ARG A 845 44.12 9.28 -2.47
C ARG A 845 44.32 8.31 -3.62
N SER A 846 43.25 7.98 -4.31
CA SER A 846 43.28 7.24 -5.58
C SER A 846 42.63 8.10 -6.65
N ALA A 847 43.41 8.64 -7.58
CA ALA A 847 42.88 9.32 -8.75
C ALA A 847 42.93 8.38 -9.97
N VAL A 848 41.79 8.21 -10.63
CA VAL A 848 41.63 7.30 -11.75
C VAL A 848 41.29 8.09 -12.99
N THR A 849 42.11 7.95 -14.04
CA THR A 849 41.79 8.41 -15.39
C THR A 849 41.58 7.20 -16.31
N THR A 850 41.19 7.45 -17.56
CA THR A 850 40.97 6.40 -18.56
C THR A 850 42.23 5.60 -18.93
N ARG A 851 43.44 6.15 -18.70
CA ARG A 851 44.73 5.54 -19.08
C ARG A 851 45.77 5.47 -17.97
N THR A 852 45.62 6.25 -16.91
CA THR A 852 46.57 6.30 -15.78
C THR A 852 45.83 6.27 -14.45
N ARG A 853 46.39 5.53 -13.50
CA ARG A 853 46.01 5.57 -12.10
C ARG A 853 47.13 6.23 -11.30
N TYR A 854 46.78 7.22 -10.50
CA TYR A 854 47.65 7.87 -9.53
C TYR A 854 47.19 7.50 -8.12
N GLU A 855 48.12 7.09 -7.27
CA GLU A 855 47.87 6.92 -5.84
C GLU A 855 48.81 7.82 -5.04
N GLN A 856 48.29 8.44 -3.98
CA GLN A 856 49.08 9.20 -3.01
C GLN A 856 48.73 8.72 -1.59
N LEU A 857 49.70 8.23 -0.85
CA LEU A 857 49.59 7.89 0.56
C LEU A 857 50.25 8.98 1.40
N LEU A 858 49.45 9.68 2.21
CA LEU A 858 49.92 10.59 3.25
C LEU A 858 49.77 9.89 4.61
N ALA A 859 50.88 9.53 5.25
CA ALA A 859 50.88 8.80 6.52
C ALA A 859 51.74 9.49 7.59
N SER A 860 51.20 9.61 8.80
CA SER A 860 51.97 9.99 10.00
C SER A 860 52.44 8.71 10.69
N ILE A 861 53.74 8.43 10.60
CA ILE A 861 54.38 7.21 11.09
C ILE A 861 55.22 7.56 12.33
N GLN A 862 55.13 6.74 13.37
CA GLN A 862 55.98 6.87 14.55
C GLN A 862 56.74 5.56 14.80
N GLY A 863 58.08 5.66 14.88
CA GLY A 863 58.97 4.54 15.20
C GLY A 863 59.30 3.56 14.07
N GLY A 864 60.50 2.97 14.14
CA GLY A 864 61.01 1.91 13.27
C GLY A 864 62.09 2.37 12.28
N ASP A 865 62.90 1.41 11.83
CA ASP A 865 64.05 1.64 10.92
C ASP A 865 63.67 1.61 9.42
N GLU A 866 62.50 1.07 9.11
CA GLU A 866 61.96 0.96 7.75
C GLU A 866 60.43 0.84 7.76
N ILE A 867 59.78 1.23 6.66
CA ILE A 867 58.38 0.86 6.37
C ILE A 867 58.32 0.05 5.07
N GLN A 868 57.62 -1.08 5.14
CA GLN A 868 57.34 -1.95 4.00
C GLN A 868 55.86 -1.79 3.63
N ILE A 869 55.60 -1.42 2.37
CA ILE A 869 54.24 -1.22 1.83
C ILE A 869 54.03 -2.26 0.73
N SER A 870 53.04 -3.13 0.92
CA SER A 870 52.72 -4.17 -0.06
C SER A 870 51.78 -3.65 -1.14
N LEU A 871 51.96 -4.09 -2.39
CA LEU A 871 51.15 -3.72 -3.55
C LEU A 871 50.36 -4.93 -4.09
N PRO A 872 49.48 -5.57 -3.30
CA PRO A 872 48.83 -6.82 -3.70
C PRO A 872 47.96 -6.67 -4.97
N SER A 873 47.19 -5.59 -5.06
CA SER A 873 46.28 -5.34 -6.19
C SER A 873 47.01 -5.01 -7.50
N LEU A 874 48.32 -4.72 -7.43
CA LEU A 874 49.15 -4.51 -8.63
C LEU A 874 49.23 -5.78 -9.49
N ALA A 875 49.17 -6.98 -8.88
CA ALA A 875 49.15 -8.24 -9.60
C ALA A 875 47.89 -8.45 -10.48
N ALA A 876 46.89 -7.56 -10.41
CA ALA A 876 45.75 -7.50 -11.30
C ALA A 876 45.83 -6.34 -12.33
N VAL A 877 46.99 -5.67 -12.44
CA VAL A 877 47.22 -4.49 -13.29
C VAL A 877 48.51 -4.61 -14.10
N SER A 878 49.62 -5.05 -13.50
CA SER A 878 50.90 -5.32 -14.18
C SER A 878 51.61 -6.55 -13.62
N ASP A 879 52.30 -7.28 -14.49
CA ASP A 879 53.18 -8.38 -14.08
C ASP A 879 54.52 -7.86 -13.53
N SER A 880 55.02 -6.75 -14.09
CA SER A 880 56.27 -6.08 -13.71
C SER A 880 56.06 -4.94 -12.68
N LEU A 881 57.15 -4.54 -12.02
CA LEU A 881 57.27 -3.27 -11.28
C LEU A 881 57.87 -2.14 -12.14
N GLU A 882 58.26 -2.43 -13.39
CA GLU A 882 59.02 -1.50 -14.27
C GLU A 882 58.09 -0.48 -14.94
N ASP A 883 56.81 -0.80 -15.11
CA ASP A 883 55.76 0.05 -15.69
C ASP A 883 55.21 1.13 -14.72
N ILE A 884 55.96 1.46 -13.66
CA ILE A 884 55.47 2.22 -12.50
C ILE A 884 56.48 3.30 -12.09
N THR A 885 56.03 4.55 -12.03
CA THR A 885 56.82 5.62 -11.39
C THR A 885 56.46 5.69 -9.90
N VAL A 886 57.47 5.76 -9.04
CA VAL A 886 57.32 5.92 -7.59
C VAL A 886 58.19 7.08 -7.10
N GLU A 887 57.61 7.99 -6.34
CA GLU A 887 58.31 9.03 -5.57
C GLU A 887 57.93 8.90 -4.10
N ALA A 888 58.87 9.06 -3.18
CA ALA A 888 58.57 9.10 -1.74
C ALA A 888 59.25 10.28 -1.08
N PHE A 889 58.48 11.07 -0.33
CA PHE A 889 59.00 12.18 0.46
C PHE A 889 58.81 11.86 1.94
N LEU A 890 59.88 11.92 2.73
CA LEU A 890 59.85 11.84 4.19
C LEU A 890 60.15 13.23 4.74
N ASP A 891 59.21 13.80 5.49
CA ASP A 891 59.28 15.15 6.04
C ASP A 891 59.62 16.23 4.99
N GLY A 892 59.18 16.00 3.74
CA GLY A 892 59.41 16.88 2.59
C GLY A 892 60.72 16.63 1.82
N GLN A 893 61.60 15.75 2.29
CA GLN A 893 62.83 15.35 1.58
C GLN A 893 62.60 14.07 0.77
N ASN A 894 63.11 14.02 -0.47
CA ASN A 894 62.96 12.84 -1.34
C ASN A 894 63.84 11.67 -0.83
N VAL A 895 63.27 10.47 -0.72
CA VAL A 895 63.92 9.26 -0.19
C VAL A 895 63.84 8.13 -1.23
N ASN A 896 64.96 7.45 -1.46
CA ASN A 896 65.03 6.32 -2.38
C ASN A 896 64.13 5.16 -1.91
N VAL A 897 63.25 4.70 -2.79
CA VAL A 897 62.35 3.56 -2.55
C VAL A 897 62.95 2.29 -3.16
N ASN A 898 63.17 1.26 -2.35
CA ASN A 898 63.61 -0.05 -2.83
C ASN A 898 62.40 -0.94 -3.12
N GLY A 899 62.06 -1.10 -4.41
CA GLY A 899 61.00 -2.02 -4.83
C GLY A 899 61.52 -3.45 -5.01
N ARG A 900 60.87 -4.43 -4.36
CA ARG A 900 61.17 -5.86 -4.53
C ARG A 900 59.93 -6.72 -4.29
N ASP A 901 59.70 -7.75 -5.11
CA ASP A 901 58.68 -8.78 -4.92
C ASP A 901 57.26 -8.22 -4.62
N LYS A 902 56.87 -7.16 -5.34
CA LYS A 902 55.61 -6.39 -5.19
C LYS A 902 55.43 -5.73 -3.80
N THR A 903 56.54 -5.44 -3.13
CA THR A 903 56.64 -4.58 -1.94
C THR A 903 57.55 -3.38 -2.21
N LEU A 904 57.26 -2.24 -1.57
CA LEU A 904 58.09 -1.04 -1.54
C LEU A 904 58.66 -0.88 -0.13
N THR A 905 59.99 -0.88 0.00
CA THR A 905 60.69 -0.64 1.27
C THR A 905 61.30 0.76 1.26
N ILE A 906 60.99 1.53 2.31
CA ILE A 906 61.46 2.90 2.52
C ILE A 906 62.18 2.94 3.87
N SER A 907 63.44 3.37 3.88
CA SER A 907 64.21 3.55 5.12
C SER A 907 63.66 4.71 5.95
N LEU A 908 63.61 4.52 7.27
CA LEU A 908 63.24 5.54 8.25
C LEU A 908 64.46 5.89 9.12
N PRO A 909 64.48 7.04 9.82
CA PRO A 909 65.62 7.45 10.65
C PRO A 909 65.90 6.60 11.90
N GLY A 910 64.99 5.67 12.27
CA GLY A 910 65.14 4.81 13.44
C GLY A 910 64.89 5.51 14.79
N ASP A 911 64.38 6.74 14.78
CA ASP A 911 64.01 7.48 16.00
C ASP A 911 62.52 7.31 16.38
N ALA A 912 62.13 7.87 17.51
CA ALA A 912 60.78 7.72 18.10
C ALA A 912 59.85 8.92 17.83
N SER A 913 60.26 9.86 16.97
CA SER A 913 59.46 11.01 16.55
C SER A 913 58.40 10.62 15.51
N VAL A 914 57.57 11.59 15.14
CA VAL A 914 56.51 11.40 14.13
C VAL A 914 57.03 11.94 12.80
N HIS A 915 57.28 11.04 11.86
CA HIS A 915 57.62 11.37 10.48
C HIS A 915 56.36 11.38 9.61
N HIS A 916 56.33 12.30 8.64
CA HIS A 916 55.29 12.37 7.63
C HIS A 916 55.80 11.81 6.30
N LEU A 917 55.22 10.70 5.86
CA LEU A 917 55.48 10.07 4.56
C LEU A 917 54.42 10.53 3.54
N ASP A 918 54.89 11.04 2.40
CA ASP A 918 54.11 11.26 1.17
C ASP A 918 54.67 10.34 0.07
N LEU A 919 54.03 9.17 -0.09
CA LEU A 919 54.36 8.18 -1.12
C LEU A 919 53.41 8.34 -2.32
N ARG A 920 53.98 8.46 -3.52
CA ARG A 920 53.28 8.76 -4.76
C ARG A 920 53.57 7.68 -5.79
N ILE A 921 52.53 7.14 -6.42
CA ILE A 921 52.64 6.02 -7.37
C ILE A 921 51.83 6.35 -8.62
N TRP A 922 52.43 6.25 -9.80
CA TRP A 922 51.76 6.35 -11.09
C TRP A 922 51.85 5.03 -11.83
N VAL A 923 50.71 4.49 -12.24
CA VAL A 923 50.58 3.22 -12.96
C VAL A 923 49.84 3.47 -14.27
N ALA A 924 50.39 2.99 -15.39
CA ALA A 924 49.65 2.91 -16.65
C ALA A 924 48.54 1.86 -16.53
N ARG A 925 47.28 2.27 -16.73
CA ARG A 925 46.11 1.37 -16.66
C ARG A 925 45.01 1.89 -17.56
N ASP A 926 44.79 1.21 -18.69
CA ASP A 926 43.56 1.37 -19.45
C ASP A 926 42.38 0.88 -18.59
N THR A 927 41.46 1.79 -18.28
CA THR A 927 40.19 1.46 -17.63
C THR A 927 39.07 1.42 -18.66
N SER A 928 38.11 0.51 -18.47
CA SER A 928 36.96 0.40 -19.38
C SER A 928 36.12 1.67 -19.32
N ALA A 929 35.81 2.24 -20.49
CA ALA A 929 35.12 3.51 -20.66
C ALA A 929 33.62 3.49 -20.23
N TRP A 930 33.13 2.36 -19.70
CA TRP A 930 31.74 2.17 -19.27
C TRP A 930 31.60 1.76 -17.80
N THR A 931 32.51 0.93 -17.29
CA THR A 931 32.47 0.39 -15.91
C THR A 931 33.89 0.14 -15.40
N ALA A 932 34.16 0.46 -14.14
CA ALA A 932 35.45 0.16 -13.51
C ALA A 932 35.32 -0.14 -12.01
N THR A 933 35.76 -1.33 -11.60
CA THR A 933 35.98 -1.66 -10.18
C THR A 933 37.34 -1.10 -9.73
N ILE A 934 37.32 -0.34 -8.64
CA ILE A 934 38.50 0.30 -8.03
C ILE A 934 38.63 -0.18 -6.58
N THR A 935 39.74 -0.84 -6.29
CA THR A 935 40.25 -1.16 -4.95
C THR A 935 41.64 -0.51 -4.78
N PRO A 936 42.07 -0.10 -3.57
CA PRO A 936 43.42 0.40 -3.31
C PRO A 936 44.54 -0.47 -3.90
N LEU A 937 45.64 0.14 -4.41
CA LEU A 937 46.82 -0.65 -4.80
C LEU A 937 47.66 -1.04 -3.58
N MET A 938 47.80 -0.12 -2.62
CA MET A 938 48.56 -0.31 -1.40
C MET A 938 47.77 -1.04 -0.31
N LYS A 939 48.37 -2.09 0.25
CA LYS A 939 48.02 -2.63 1.57
C LYS A 939 49.11 -2.22 2.56
N LEU A 940 48.69 -1.42 3.55
CA LEU A 940 49.52 -0.87 4.62
C LEU A 940 49.80 -1.91 5.73
N PRO A 941 50.87 -1.73 6.54
CA PRO A 941 51.19 -2.63 7.65
C PRO A 941 50.16 -2.58 8.79
N VAL A 942 50.08 -3.65 9.58
CA VAL A 942 49.08 -3.81 10.66
C VAL A 942 49.40 -2.91 11.85
N GLY A 943 48.45 -2.06 12.27
CA GLY A 943 48.62 -1.15 13.43
C GLY A 943 48.23 0.31 13.16
N ILE A 944 47.12 0.53 12.43
CA ILE A 944 46.73 1.85 11.92
C ILE A 944 45.48 2.36 12.64
N GLY A 945 45.42 3.68 12.85
CA GLY A 945 44.20 4.38 13.25
C GLY A 945 43.15 4.48 12.13
N ARG A 946 42.35 5.55 12.11
CA ARG A 946 41.38 5.80 11.04
C ARG A 946 42.11 6.07 9.71
N VAL A 947 41.81 5.26 8.69
CA VAL A 947 42.23 5.49 7.31
C VAL A 947 41.13 6.25 6.59
N TYR A 948 41.48 7.37 5.97
CA TYR A 948 40.63 8.05 4.99
C TYR A 948 41.04 7.63 3.58
N TRP A 949 40.08 7.26 2.75
CA TRP A 949 40.30 6.98 1.33
C TRP A 949 39.50 7.94 0.47
N GLN A 950 40.21 8.77 -0.30
CA GLN A 950 39.62 9.72 -1.22
C GLN A 950 39.75 9.20 -2.65
N LEU A 951 38.63 8.84 -3.26
CA LEU A 951 38.56 8.46 -4.67
C LEU A 951 38.28 9.70 -5.51
N ILE A 952 39.16 10.01 -6.46
CA ILE A 952 38.93 11.00 -7.51
C ILE A 952 38.63 10.23 -8.80
N ALA A 953 37.36 10.20 -9.18
CA ALA A 953 36.90 9.52 -10.39
C ALA A 953 36.86 10.48 -11.59
N PRO A 954 36.85 9.96 -12.83
CA PRO A 954 36.69 10.79 -14.03
C PRO A 954 35.43 11.66 -13.98
N SER A 955 35.45 12.85 -14.61
CA SER A 955 34.32 13.79 -14.61
C SER A 955 33.06 13.29 -15.33
N ASP A 956 33.22 12.29 -16.19
CA ASP A 956 32.13 11.59 -16.87
C ASP A 956 31.61 10.36 -16.11
N SER A 957 32.18 10.04 -14.95
CA SER A 957 31.98 8.77 -14.23
C SER A 957 31.51 8.99 -12.79
N HIS A 958 30.63 8.11 -12.32
CA HIS A 958 29.99 8.22 -11.01
C HIS A 958 30.06 6.89 -10.24
N VAL A 959 30.15 6.98 -8.91
CA VAL A 959 30.00 5.82 -8.03
C VAL A 959 28.55 5.38 -7.97
N ILE A 960 28.27 4.12 -8.32
CA ILE A 960 26.95 3.49 -8.11
C ILE A 960 26.92 2.60 -6.87
N TRP A 961 28.06 2.04 -6.47
CA TRP A 961 28.16 1.13 -5.34
C TRP A 961 29.53 1.24 -4.67
N ALA A 962 29.54 1.07 -3.36
CA ALA A 962 30.73 0.99 -2.51
C ALA A 962 30.48 -0.06 -1.42
N SER A 963 31.52 -0.82 -1.06
CA SER A 963 31.44 -1.91 -0.09
C SER A 963 30.74 -1.51 1.22
N PRO A 964 29.80 -2.32 1.75
CA PRO A 964 29.10 -2.04 3.01
C PRO A 964 30.00 -1.93 4.24
N THR A 965 31.22 -2.45 4.20
CA THR A 965 32.20 -2.38 5.30
C THR A 965 32.79 -0.99 5.51
N VAL A 966 32.50 -0.04 4.60
CA VAL A 966 33.21 1.23 4.49
C VAL A 966 32.30 2.40 4.89
N GLY A 967 32.75 3.18 5.88
CA GLY A 967 32.09 4.41 6.27
C GLY A 967 32.18 5.46 5.15
N ARG A 968 31.06 6.17 4.90
CA ARG A 968 30.99 7.28 3.94
C ARG A 968 31.21 8.58 4.70
N ALA A 969 32.34 9.25 4.51
CA ALA A 969 32.64 10.55 5.10
C ALA A 969 32.18 11.68 4.17
N MET A 970 30.90 11.63 3.80
CA MET A 970 30.27 12.49 2.80
C MET A 970 28.86 12.89 3.26
N GLU A 971 28.49 14.14 3.03
CA GLU A 971 27.16 14.67 3.29
C GLU A 971 26.38 14.83 1.98
N TRP A 972 25.06 14.63 2.03
CA TRP A 972 24.16 14.93 0.92
C TRP A 972 23.96 16.45 0.82
N ARG A 973 24.20 17.02 -0.36
CA ARG A 973 23.91 18.42 -0.67
C ARG A 973 23.04 18.53 -1.91
N PHE A 974 22.18 19.53 -1.91
CA PHE A 974 21.23 19.82 -2.98
C PHE A 974 21.54 21.20 -3.57
N ASP A 975 21.89 21.26 -4.87
CA ASP A 975 22.03 22.51 -5.62
C ASP A 975 21.11 22.49 -6.85
N LYS A 976 20.12 23.40 -6.86
CA LYS A 976 19.02 23.55 -7.84
C LYS A 976 18.16 22.29 -8.05
N TRP A 977 18.73 21.28 -8.72
CA TRP A 977 18.12 20.00 -9.09
C TRP A 977 19.08 18.82 -8.91
N GLU A 978 20.36 19.08 -8.60
CA GLU A 978 21.38 18.06 -8.39
C GLU A 978 21.47 17.74 -6.89
N LEU A 979 21.03 16.53 -6.51
CA LEU A 979 21.30 15.93 -5.20
C LEU A 979 22.59 15.11 -5.32
N PHE A 980 23.70 15.62 -4.79
CA PHE A 980 25.01 14.98 -4.85
C PHE A 980 25.62 14.83 -3.46
N ARG A 981 26.76 14.15 -3.38
CA ARG A 981 27.53 14.03 -2.14
C ARG A 981 28.79 14.89 -2.20
N GLU A 982 29.02 15.65 -1.15
CA GLU A 982 30.27 16.39 -0.95
C GLU A 982 31.08 15.74 0.20
N PRO A 983 32.41 15.59 0.07
CA PRO A 983 33.27 15.17 1.17
C PRO A 983 33.17 16.10 2.39
N VAL A 984 33.02 15.53 3.59
CA VAL A 984 32.99 16.28 4.86
C VAL A 984 34.36 16.94 5.17
N LEU A 985 35.44 16.40 4.61
CA LEU A 985 36.79 16.95 4.71
C LEU A 985 37.29 17.39 3.34
N ASN A 986 37.46 18.70 3.17
CA ASN A 986 38.07 19.29 1.97
C ASN A 986 39.54 18.90 1.81
N ASP A 987 40.06 19.01 0.59
CA ASP A 987 41.43 18.61 0.21
C ASP A 987 42.50 19.17 1.15
N GLN A 988 42.34 20.42 1.60
CA GLN A 988 43.25 21.12 2.54
C GLN A 988 43.21 20.55 3.97
N ALA A 989 42.06 20.07 4.44
CA ALA A 989 41.92 19.43 5.76
C ALA A 989 42.45 17.99 5.76
N LEU A 990 42.37 17.32 4.60
CA LEU A 990 43.01 16.02 4.37
C LEU A 990 44.53 16.14 4.33
N THR A 991 45.09 17.18 3.69
CA THR A 991 46.54 17.48 3.64
C THR A 991 47.05 18.39 4.77
N ALA A 992 46.32 18.50 5.89
CA ALA A 992 46.73 19.33 7.03
C ALA A 992 47.90 18.69 7.81
N SER A 993 49.10 18.72 7.22
CA SER A 993 50.39 18.33 7.80
C SER A 993 51.45 19.35 7.34
N PRO A 994 52.39 19.77 8.21
CA PRO A 994 53.32 20.87 7.93
C PRO A 994 54.33 20.59 6.81
N THR A 995 54.47 19.35 6.36
CA THR A 995 55.47 18.92 5.35
C THR A 995 54.84 18.42 4.04
N ALA A 996 53.51 18.51 3.88
CA ALA A 996 52.83 18.05 2.67
C ALA A 996 53.12 18.98 1.47
N VAL A 997 53.85 18.46 0.46
CA VAL A 997 54.20 19.20 -0.76
C VAL A 997 52.92 19.54 -1.56
N PRO A 998 52.66 20.82 -1.90
CA PRO A 998 51.44 21.22 -2.61
C PRO A 998 51.28 20.53 -3.97
N ASN A 999 50.25 19.69 -4.11
CA ASN A 999 49.89 19.08 -5.37
C ASN A 999 48.85 19.92 -6.11
N ALA A 1000 48.97 19.96 -7.45
CA ALA A 1000 47.95 20.54 -8.31
C ALA A 1000 46.60 19.80 -8.12
N ALA A 1001 45.50 20.55 -8.04
CA ALA A 1001 44.17 19.99 -7.83
C ALA A 1001 43.75 19.14 -9.03
N LEU A 1002 43.70 17.81 -8.85
CA LEU A 1002 43.29 16.90 -9.90
C LEU A 1002 41.80 17.10 -10.26
N PRO A 1003 41.46 17.20 -11.57
CA PRO A 1003 40.09 17.32 -12.02
C PRO A 1003 39.37 15.97 -11.94
N GLY A 1004 38.15 15.96 -11.39
CA GLY A 1004 37.36 14.75 -11.21
C GLY A 1004 36.32 14.89 -10.09
N THR A 1005 35.37 13.94 -10.05
CA THR A 1005 34.38 13.83 -8.98
C THR A 1005 35.04 13.20 -7.74
N ARG A 1006 34.82 13.80 -6.56
CA ARG A 1006 35.50 13.44 -5.30
C ARG A 1006 34.56 12.68 -4.37
N TYR A 1007 34.97 11.49 -3.95
CA TYR A 1007 34.26 10.68 -2.96
C TYR A 1007 35.20 10.39 -1.78
N LEU A 1008 34.69 10.48 -0.55
CA LEU A 1008 35.51 10.29 0.66
C LEU A 1008 34.94 9.17 1.55
N TYR A 1009 35.80 8.21 1.82
CA TYR A 1009 35.54 7.00 2.58
C TYR A 1009 36.40 6.96 3.84
N VAL A 1010 35.95 6.25 4.87
CA VAL A 1010 36.65 6.11 6.15
C VAL A 1010 36.46 4.70 6.71
N GLY A 1011 37.53 4.12 7.26
CA GLY A 1011 37.52 2.79 7.85
C GLY A 1011 38.87 2.39 8.42
N SER A 1012 39.03 1.10 8.74
CA SER A 1012 40.26 0.52 9.30
C SER A 1012 40.92 -0.54 8.40
N ASP A 1013 40.16 -1.16 7.48
CA ASP A 1013 40.67 -2.21 6.59
C ASP A 1013 40.57 -1.79 5.11
N LEU A 1014 41.71 -1.36 4.55
CA LEU A 1014 41.87 -0.97 3.14
C LEU A 1014 41.53 -2.08 2.13
N PRO A 1015 41.92 -3.35 2.33
CA PRO A 1015 41.47 -4.47 1.50
C PRO A 1015 39.95 -4.56 1.30
N SER A 1016 39.12 -4.23 2.29
CA SER A 1016 37.66 -4.20 2.14
C SER A 1016 37.10 -3.02 1.32
N PHE A 1017 37.95 -2.08 0.89
CA PHE A 1017 37.53 -0.88 0.16
C PHE A 1017 37.38 -1.18 -1.34
N GLU A 1018 36.19 -1.61 -1.74
CA GLU A 1018 35.80 -1.78 -3.15
C GLU A 1018 34.75 -0.74 -3.55
N VAL A 1019 34.95 -0.10 -4.70
CA VAL A 1019 34.01 0.85 -5.33
C VAL A 1019 33.82 0.52 -6.80
N VAL A 1020 32.57 0.58 -7.27
CA VAL A 1020 32.21 0.41 -8.68
C VAL A 1020 31.80 1.75 -9.28
N LEU A 1021 32.58 2.18 -10.28
CA LEU A 1021 32.29 3.32 -11.14
C LEU A 1021 31.51 2.89 -12.38
N ILE A 1022 30.55 3.72 -12.79
CA ILE A 1022 29.86 3.63 -14.09
C ILE A 1022 30.05 4.95 -14.86
N SER A 1023 30.12 4.89 -16.19
CA SER A 1023 30.08 6.11 -17.01
C SER A 1023 28.66 6.69 -17.06
N ARG A 1024 28.57 8.01 -17.14
CA ARG A 1024 27.33 8.78 -17.35
C ARG A 1024 26.63 8.34 -18.65
N THR A 1025 27.41 7.98 -19.68
CA THR A 1025 26.88 7.50 -20.96
C THR A 1025 26.18 6.14 -20.84
N LEU A 1026 26.75 5.19 -20.09
CA LEU A 1026 26.10 3.90 -19.84
C LEU A 1026 24.87 4.06 -18.92
N LEU A 1027 24.97 4.92 -17.89
CA LEU A 1027 23.85 5.19 -16.98
C LEU A 1027 22.65 5.80 -17.74
N TRP A 1028 22.91 6.79 -18.62
CA TRP A 1028 21.88 7.39 -19.47
C TRP A 1028 21.27 6.39 -20.46
N LEU A 1029 22.09 5.52 -21.05
CA LEU A 1029 21.63 4.46 -21.95
C LEU A 1029 20.69 3.47 -21.23
N ILE A 1030 21.05 3.02 -20.02
CA ILE A 1030 20.23 2.08 -19.24
C ILE A 1030 18.91 2.74 -18.81
N VAL A 1031 18.97 3.89 -18.13
CA VAL A 1031 17.78 4.55 -17.58
C VAL A 1031 16.86 5.08 -18.68
N GLY A 1032 17.43 5.69 -19.73
CA GLY A 1032 16.68 6.14 -20.89
C GLY A 1032 16.00 4.99 -21.65
N SER A 1033 16.68 3.85 -21.82
CA SER A 1033 16.09 2.66 -22.45
C SER A 1033 14.94 2.08 -21.63
N VAL A 1034 15.08 1.96 -20.32
CA VAL A 1034 14.01 1.48 -19.42
C VAL A 1034 12.80 2.43 -19.46
N ILE A 1035 13.01 3.74 -19.43
CA ILE A 1035 11.91 4.72 -19.44
C ILE A 1035 11.23 4.79 -20.81
N LEU A 1036 11.96 4.64 -21.91
CA LEU A 1036 11.39 4.51 -23.24
C LEU A 1036 10.56 3.23 -23.35
N LEU A 1037 11.06 2.09 -22.86
CA LEU A 1037 10.34 0.82 -22.80
C LEU A 1037 9.03 0.95 -21.99
N VAL A 1038 9.08 1.52 -20.78
CA VAL A 1038 7.89 1.76 -19.93
C VAL A 1038 6.91 2.72 -20.61
N SER A 1039 7.40 3.76 -21.28
CA SER A 1039 6.56 4.70 -22.04
C SER A 1039 5.86 4.02 -23.23
N VAL A 1040 6.55 3.12 -23.93
CA VAL A 1040 5.97 2.29 -25.01
C VAL A 1040 4.92 1.34 -24.44
N VAL A 1041 5.21 0.64 -23.33
CA VAL A 1041 4.26 -0.25 -22.65
C VAL A 1041 2.99 0.50 -22.24
N LEU A 1042 3.11 1.63 -21.54
CA LEU A 1042 1.98 2.47 -21.13
C LEU A 1042 1.21 3.07 -22.31
N THR A 1043 1.87 3.31 -23.45
CA THR A 1043 1.24 3.81 -24.67
C THR A 1043 0.43 2.73 -25.37
N TYR A 1044 0.99 1.53 -25.57
CA TYR A 1044 0.44 0.50 -26.46
C TYR A 1044 -0.32 -0.64 -25.76
N TRP A 1045 -0.15 -0.86 -24.45
CA TRP A 1045 -0.87 -1.90 -23.70
C TRP A 1045 -1.77 -1.30 -22.61
N PRO A 1046 -3.07 -1.09 -22.88
CA PRO A 1046 -4.00 -0.44 -21.94
C PRO A 1046 -4.04 -1.09 -20.54
N ALA A 1047 -3.91 -2.42 -20.45
CA ALA A 1047 -3.87 -3.16 -19.19
C ALA A 1047 -2.73 -2.73 -18.25
N SER A 1048 -1.63 -2.19 -18.78
CA SER A 1048 -0.51 -1.69 -17.97
C SER A 1048 -0.81 -0.41 -17.20
N ARG A 1049 -1.95 0.25 -17.48
CA ARG A 1049 -2.39 1.50 -16.83
C ARG A 1049 -3.14 1.27 -15.50
N HIS A 1050 -3.23 0.03 -15.03
CA HIS A 1050 -3.85 -0.31 -13.75
C HIS A 1050 -3.02 0.25 -12.57
N PRO A 1051 -3.62 0.85 -11.51
CA PRO A 1051 -2.88 1.49 -10.41
C PRO A 1051 -1.87 0.58 -9.70
N LEU A 1052 -2.15 -0.73 -9.66
CA LEU A 1052 -1.24 -1.76 -9.12
C LEU A 1052 0.14 -1.75 -9.81
N ALA A 1053 0.24 -1.43 -11.10
CA ALA A 1053 1.53 -1.30 -11.79
C ALA A 1053 2.39 -0.16 -11.22
N GLY A 1054 1.76 0.94 -10.80
CA GLY A 1054 2.42 2.03 -10.09
C GLY A 1054 2.92 1.60 -8.70
N VAL A 1055 2.14 0.77 -7.99
CA VAL A 1055 2.54 0.21 -6.69
C VAL A 1055 3.76 -0.72 -6.83
N VAL A 1056 3.80 -1.59 -7.84
CA VAL A 1056 4.97 -2.46 -8.11
C VAL A 1056 6.21 -1.62 -8.43
N ALA A 1057 6.07 -0.57 -9.24
CA ALA A 1057 7.17 0.35 -9.54
C ALA A 1057 7.68 1.09 -8.28
N ALA A 1058 6.78 1.54 -7.40
CA ALA A 1058 7.13 2.17 -6.14
C ALA A 1058 7.87 1.21 -5.17
N ILE A 1059 7.41 -0.04 -5.06
CA ILE A 1059 8.06 -1.08 -4.25
C ILE A 1059 9.47 -1.40 -4.81
N ALA A 1060 9.62 -1.52 -6.12
CA ALA A 1060 10.91 -1.75 -6.75
C ALA A 1060 11.89 -0.58 -6.51
N PHE A 1061 11.41 0.67 -6.56
CA PHE A 1061 12.23 1.85 -6.26
C PHE A 1061 12.59 1.95 -4.77
N ALA A 1062 11.68 1.60 -3.86
CA ALA A 1062 11.96 1.51 -2.43
C ALA A 1062 13.03 0.43 -2.12
N GLY A 1063 12.96 -0.73 -2.77
CA GLY A 1063 13.99 -1.75 -2.69
C GLY A 1063 15.36 -1.27 -3.18
N LEU A 1064 15.40 -0.51 -4.29
CA LEU A 1064 16.62 0.09 -4.82
C LEU A 1064 17.24 1.12 -3.85
N LEU A 1065 16.42 1.95 -3.20
CA LEU A 1065 16.86 2.92 -2.18
C LEU A 1065 17.54 2.25 -0.97
N ILE A 1066 17.03 1.09 -0.54
CA ILE A 1066 17.58 0.30 0.57
C ILE A 1066 18.91 -0.36 0.18
N VAL A 1067 18.98 -0.99 -1.00
CA VAL A 1067 20.17 -1.77 -1.42
C VAL A 1067 21.30 -0.88 -1.93
N ALA A 1068 20.99 0.19 -2.66
CA ALA A 1068 21.98 1.03 -3.33
C ALA A 1068 21.49 2.49 -3.45
N THR A 1069 21.38 3.19 -2.31
CA THR A 1069 20.92 4.59 -2.22
C THR A 1069 21.65 5.54 -3.18
N ASP A 1070 22.94 5.30 -3.41
CA ASP A 1070 23.77 6.07 -4.34
C ASP A 1070 23.32 5.90 -5.81
N ALA A 1071 23.08 4.66 -6.24
CA ALA A 1071 22.50 4.37 -7.54
C ALA A 1071 21.05 4.87 -7.66
N ALA A 1072 20.24 4.76 -6.60
CA ALA A 1072 18.84 5.17 -6.59
C ALA A 1072 18.66 6.68 -6.83
N VAL A 1073 19.48 7.53 -6.21
CA VAL A 1073 19.46 8.98 -6.43
C VAL A 1073 19.86 9.34 -7.86
N LEU A 1074 20.91 8.72 -8.40
CA LEU A 1074 21.32 8.91 -9.79
C LEU A 1074 20.22 8.46 -10.77
N VAL A 1075 19.66 7.26 -10.58
CA VAL A 1075 18.54 6.75 -11.38
C VAL A 1075 17.36 7.70 -11.34
N GLY A 1076 17.02 8.27 -10.18
CA GLY A 1076 15.97 9.29 -10.05
C GLY A 1076 16.23 10.56 -10.88
N GLN A 1077 17.45 11.10 -10.85
CA GLN A 1077 17.83 12.29 -11.63
C GLN A 1077 17.84 12.03 -13.14
N PHE A 1078 18.39 10.89 -13.57
CA PHE A 1078 18.34 10.51 -14.98
C PHE A 1078 16.90 10.18 -15.42
N ALA A 1079 16.04 9.74 -14.50
CA ALA A 1079 14.64 9.48 -14.79
C ALA A 1079 13.82 10.76 -14.98
N THR A 1080 13.99 11.80 -14.17
CA THR A 1080 13.28 13.07 -14.38
C THR A 1080 13.67 13.73 -15.70
N ILE A 1081 14.97 13.73 -16.04
CA ILE A 1081 15.46 14.23 -17.34
C ILE A 1081 14.87 13.43 -18.51
N SER A 1082 14.85 12.09 -18.40
CA SER A 1082 14.25 11.21 -19.43
C SER A 1082 12.75 11.41 -19.56
N LEU A 1083 12.03 11.61 -18.45
CA LEU A 1083 10.59 11.90 -18.44
C LEU A 1083 10.29 13.23 -19.15
N VAL A 1084 11.07 14.28 -18.91
CA VAL A 1084 10.94 15.57 -19.63
C VAL A 1084 11.14 15.36 -21.14
N LEU A 1085 12.10 14.53 -21.56
CA LEU A 1085 12.31 14.21 -22.97
C LEU A 1085 11.12 13.42 -23.56
N VAL A 1086 10.52 12.49 -22.81
CA VAL A 1086 9.27 11.80 -23.20
C VAL A 1086 8.09 12.76 -23.30
N ILE A 1087 7.95 13.72 -22.38
CA ILE A 1087 6.91 14.76 -22.43
C ILE A 1087 7.10 15.64 -23.67
N VAL A 1088 8.33 16.05 -23.98
CA VAL A 1088 8.66 16.79 -25.21
C VAL A 1088 8.37 15.95 -26.46
N MET A 1089 8.68 14.65 -26.45
CA MET A 1089 8.33 13.74 -27.56
C MET A 1089 6.81 13.61 -27.74
N ILE A 1090 6.03 13.54 -26.66
CA ILE A 1090 4.57 13.50 -26.71
C ILE A 1090 3.99 14.84 -27.19
N ALA A 1091 4.55 15.97 -26.76
CA ALA A 1091 4.15 17.30 -27.23
C ALA A 1091 4.49 17.49 -28.73
N ILE A 1092 5.69 17.10 -29.17
CA ILE A 1092 6.06 17.08 -30.58
C ILE A 1092 5.14 16.14 -31.36
N ARG A 1093 4.81 14.95 -30.84
CA ARG A 1093 3.84 14.05 -31.48
C ARG A 1093 2.46 14.70 -31.60
N ALA A 1094 1.98 15.41 -30.58
CA ALA A 1094 0.71 16.12 -30.64
C ALA A 1094 0.71 17.33 -31.59
N LEU A 1095 1.88 17.93 -31.87
CA LEU A 1095 2.06 19.05 -32.80
C LEU A 1095 2.36 18.61 -34.25
N VAL A 1096 2.96 17.43 -34.44
CA VAL A 1096 3.46 16.92 -35.75
C VAL A 1096 2.58 15.79 -36.30
N SER A 1097 1.77 15.11 -35.47
CA SER A 1097 0.69 14.27 -36.02
C SER A 1097 -0.26 15.17 -36.79
N PRO A 1098 -0.47 14.97 -38.11
CA PRO A 1098 -1.46 15.75 -38.83
C PRO A 1098 -2.82 15.51 -38.19
N ALA A 1099 -3.61 16.57 -38.01
CA ALA A 1099 -4.98 16.44 -37.52
C ALA A 1099 -5.82 15.70 -38.57
N GLU A 1100 -5.98 14.39 -38.42
CA GLU A 1100 -6.74 13.57 -39.36
C GLU A 1100 -8.21 13.99 -39.38
N GLY A 1101 -8.62 14.64 -40.47
CA GLY A 1101 -10.02 14.74 -40.87
C GLY A 1101 -10.96 15.46 -39.90
N GLY A 1102 -10.45 16.29 -38.98
CA GLY A 1102 -11.27 17.13 -38.10
C GLY A 1102 -12.18 18.05 -38.92
N ARG A 1103 -13.43 17.61 -39.15
CA ARG A 1103 -14.37 18.29 -40.05
C ARG A 1103 -14.68 19.68 -39.52
N ILE A 1104 -14.21 20.68 -40.27
CA ILE A 1104 -14.47 22.10 -40.05
C ILE A 1104 -15.98 22.33 -40.06
N PHE A 1105 -16.55 22.80 -38.95
CA PHE A 1105 -17.28 24.07 -38.91
C PHE A 1105 -17.58 24.54 -37.47
N GLN A 1106 -17.49 25.86 -37.28
CA GLN A 1106 -18.07 26.68 -36.19
C GLN A 1106 -17.54 26.52 -34.74
N GLY A 1107 -17.30 27.65 -34.05
CA GLY A 1107 -17.76 27.73 -32.65
C GLY A 1107 -16.84 28.14 -31.48
N ARG A 1108 -15.71 28.86 -31.65
CA ARG A 1108 -15.26 29.79 -30.58
C ARG A 1108 -15.98 31.12 -30.79
N SER A 1109 -16.52 31.82 -29.79
CA SER A 1109 -15.93 32.32 -28.53
C SER A 1109 -16.88 32.12 -27.32
N SER A 1110 -16.49 32.15 -26.03
CA SER A 1110 -15.36 32.71 -25.27
C SER A 1110 -15.44 34.20 -24.88
N SER A 1111 -16.15 34.50 -23.79
CA SER A 1111 -16.11 35.82 -23.11
C SER A 1111 -16.36 35.68 -21.59
N ARG A 1112 -15.31 35.44 -20.80
CA ARG A 1112 -15.29 35.71 -19.35
C ARG A 1112 -14.30 36.82 -19.07
N SER A 1113 -14.82 38.02 -18.85
CA SER A 1113 -14.12 39.25 -18.48
C SER A 1113 -15.10 40.06 -17.62
N ARG A 1114 -14.69 41.03 -16.79
CA ARG A 1114 -13.45 41.82 -16.77
C ARG A 1114 -13.24 42.45 -15.40
N GLU A 1115 -12.00 42.86 -15.09
CA GLU A 1115 -11.54 44.07 -14.35
C GLU A 1115 -10.15 43.77 -13.74
N PHE A 1116 -9.14 44.65 -13.73
CA PHE A 1116 -8.95 46.05 -14.15
C PHE A 1116 -7.54 46.20 -14.80
N ASP A 1117 -7.14 47.19 -15.60
CA ASP A 1117 -7.83 48.26 -16.36
C ASP A 1117 -6.88 48.75 -17.50
N THR A 1118 -6.54 50.04 -17.53
CA THR A 1118 -5.63 50.80 -18.42
C THR A 1118 -6.10 51.11 -19.84
N ARG A 1119 -5.79 52.36 -20.24
CA ARG A 1119 -6.18 53.13 -21.44
C ARG A 1119 -4.95 53.98 -21.86
N PRO A 1120 -4.91 54.59 -23.06
CA PRO A 1120 -5.25 54.10 -24.40
C PRO A 1120 -4.14 54.54 -25.41
N VAL A 1121 -4.50 55.05 -26.61
CA VAL A 1121 -3.63 55.66 -27.67
C VAL A 1121 -2.90 54.59 -28.53
N VAL A 1122 -3.37 54.26 -29.74
CA VAL A 1122 -3.20 54.97 -31.06
C VAL A 1122 -1.74 54.87 -31.54
N GLU A 1123 -1.42 54.47 -32.77
CA GLU A 1123 -2.15 54.63 -34.06
C GLU A 1123 -2.06 53.37 -34.97
N ALA A 1124 -2.87 53.30 -36.03
CA ALA A 1124 -2.84 52.22 -37.02
C ALA A 1124 -3.18 52.71 -38.43
N ASN A 1125 -2.40 52.25 -39.42
CA ASN A 1125 -2.67 52.07 -40.87
C ASN A 1125 -1.28 51.79 -41.52
N ALA A 1126 -1.09 50.88 -42.49
CA ALA A 1126 -1.74 50.74 -43.80
C ALA A 1126 -1.41 51.95 -44.71
N GLU A 1127 -1.06 51.81 -46.00
CA GLU A 1127 -1.28 50.66 -46.89
C GLU A 1127 -0.33 50.68 -48.12
N LEU A 1128 -0.48 49.68 -48.99
CA LEU A 1128 -0.22 49.68 -50.44
C LEU A 1128 1.21 49.76 -51.02
N ALA A 1129 1.37 49.02 -52.13
CA ALA A 1129 2.56 48.91 -52.94
C ALA A 1129 2.68 50.04 -53.98
N GLY A 1130 3.91 50.30 -54.48
CA GLY A 1130 4.11 51.26 -55.56
C GLY A 1130 5.50 51.29 -56.20
N LEU A 1131 5.60 50.66 -57.38
CA LEU A 1131 6.37 51.11 -58.56
C LEU A 1131 7.92 51.13 -58.57
N ALA A 1132 8.39 51.08 -59.83
CA ALA A 1132 9.60 51.69 -60.38
C ALA A 1132 10.99 51.02 -60.18
N GLU A 1133 11.72 51.03 -61.29
CA GLU A 1133 13.08 50.53 -61.48
C GLU A 1133 14.16 51.57 -61.15
N THR A 1134 15.39 51.08 -60.91
CA THR A 1134 16.69 51.70 -61.28
C THR A 1134 17.30 52.90 -60.52
N HIS A 1135 18.65 52.90 -60.58
CA HIS A 1135 19.60 54.02 -60.54
C HIS A 1135 19.83 54.83 -59.24
N SER A 1136 20.74 54.28 -58.42
CA SER A 1136 22.05 54.89 -58.08
C SER A 1136 22.24 56.42 -58.21
N LEU A 1137 22.62 57.10 -57.12
CA LEU A 1137 23.98 57.66 -56.95
C LEU A 1137 24.24 58.28 -55.55
N ASN A 1138 25.52 58.38 -55.18
CA ASN A 1138 26.10 59.08 -54.02
C ASN A 1138 26.14 60.63 -54.31
N PRO A 1139 26.47 61.57 -53.38
CA PRO A 1139 27.56 61.44 -52.39
C PRO A 1139 27.45 62.17 -51.01
N SER A 1140 28.45 61.88 -50.17
CA SER A 1140 28.99 62.70 -49.05
C SER A 1140 28.17 62.80 -47.74
N SER A 1141 28.78 62.95 -46.56
CA SER A 1141 30.18 63.31 -46.24
C SER A 1141 30.82 62.56 -45.04
N HIS A 1142 32.16 62.58 -45.07
CA HIS A 1142 33.15 62.30 -44.01
C HIS A 1142 32.88 63.02 -42.65
N ARG A 1143 33.58 62.76 -41.51
CA ARG A 1143 34.96 62.23 -41.30
C ARG A 1143 35.20 61.66 -39.87
N HIS A 1144 36.37 61.03 -39.69
CA HIS A 1144 37.15 60.56 -38.49
C HIS A 1144 36.87 61.20 -37.08
N THR A 1145 37.34 60.66 -35.92
CA THR A 1145 38.59 59.90 -35.61
C THR A 1145 38.52 59.14 -34.25
N VAL A 1146 39.50 58.27 -33.98
CA VAL A 1146 39.87 57.63 -32.68
C VAL A 1146 41.02 58.47 -32.05
N PRO A 1147 41.12 58.78 -30.72
CA PRO A 1147 41.49 57.80 -29.68
C PRO A 1147 41.17 58.12 -28.17
N SER A 1148 41.66 57.25 -27.28
CA SER A 1148 42.27 57.49 -25.94
C SER A 1148 41.61 58.27 -24.78
N LEU A 1149 41.53 57.57 -23.63
CA LEU A 1149 42.07 57.89 -22.28
C LEU A 1149 41.92 59.28 -21.60
N GLU A 1150 41.57 59.18 -20.31
CA GLU A 1150 42.01 60.00 -19.15
C GLU A 1150 41.28 61.32 -18.83
N GLY A 1151 41.03 61.55 -17.52
CA GLY A 1151 40.23 62.69 -17.03
C GLY A 1151 39.76 62.58 -15.57
N GLN A 1152 40.67 62.37 -14.61
CA GLN A 1152 40.37 62.35 -13.16
C GLN A 1152 40.24 63.80 -12.58
N PRO A 1153 39.68 64.01 -11.36
CA PRO A 1153 40.53 63.95 -10.15
C PRO A 1153 39.83 63.52 -8.83
N ARG A 1154 40.64 62.94 -7.90
CA ARG A 1154 40.71 63.18 -6.42
C ARG A 1154 39.38 63.38 -5.62
N HIS A 1155 39.10 62.73 -4.49
CA HIS A 1155 39.89 61.95 -3.49
C HIS A 1155 38.88 61.25 -2.52
N ARG A 1156 39.19 60.48 -1.45
CA ARG A 1156 40.44 60.21 -0.70
C ARG A 1156 40.46 58.77 -0.10
N GLU A 1157 41.18 58.59 1.01
CA GLU A 1157 41.59 57.40 1.78
C GLU A 1157 41.80 57.84 3.26
N PRO A 1158 42.12 56.97 4.26
CA PRO A 1158 41.78 55.54 4.49
C PRO A 1158 41.48 55.22 6.00
N VAL A 1159 41.75 53.97 6.44
CA VAL A 1159 41.98 53.45 7.82
C VAL A 1159 40.77 52.88 8.59
N ALA A 1160 41.04 51.82 9.39
CA ALA A 1160 40.15 51.17 10.35
C ALA A 1160 40.84 51.03 11.73
N ASP A 1161 40.07 51.00 12.84
CA ASP A 1161 40.48 50.33 14.09
C ASP A 1161 39.28 49.98 15.02
N ARG A 1162 39.60 49.30 16.13
CA ARG A 1162 38.79 48.75 17.25
C ARG A 1162 37.73 49.66 17.91
N GLY A 1163 36.88 49.01 18.71
CA GLY A 1163 36.28 49.53 19.97
C GLY A 1163 34.75 49.55 19.94
N SER A 1164 34.00 48.82 20.76
CA SER A 1164 33.87 48.92 22.23
C SER A 1164 33.47 50.34 22.67
N HIS A 1165 32.34 50.58 23.33
CA HIS A 1165 31.99 49.99 24.63
C HIS A 1165 30.47 49.98 24.92
N SER A 1166 30.11 49.32 26.03
CA SER A 1166 29.17 49.79 27.08
C SER A 1166 28.80 51.29 27.01
N GLY A 1167 27.58 51.75 27.26
CA GLY A 1167 26.48 51.16 28.05
C GLY A 1167 26.33 51.94 29.37
N ASP A 1168 25.19 52.61 29.59
CA ASP A 1168 24.96 53.52 30.73
C ASP A 1168 23.48 53.58 31.17
N ARG A 1169 23.17 54.31 32.27
CA ARG A 1169 21.99 54.12 33.14
C ARG A 1169 20.91 55.23 33.08
N ILE A 1170 19.64 54.80 33.23
CA ILE A 1170 18.57 55.27 34.19
C ILE A 1170 18.56 56.80 34.50
N PRO A 1171 17.46 57.58 34.25
CA PRO A 1171 16.32 57.59 35.20
C PRO A 1171 14.88 58.04 34.77
N ASN A 1172 13.91 57.69 35.63
CA ASN A 1172 12.66 58.40 36.08
C ASN A 1172 11.35 58.54 35.25
N ARG A 1173 10.25 58.07 35.90
CA ARG A 1173 8.90 58.68 36.24
C ARG A 1173 8.29 59.81 35.36
N PRO A 1174 6.96 59.87 35.15
CA PRO A 1174 5.87 60.04 36.18
C PRO A 1174 4.85 58.86 36.19
N SER A 1175 4.13 58.44 37.26
CA SER A 1175 3.11 59.01 38.19
C SER A 1175 1.69 59.25 37.64
N ASP A 1176 0.58 58.86 38.28
CA ASP A 1176 0.30 57.77 39.29
C ASP A 1176 -1.05 57.07 38.82
N LEU A 1177 -2.25 56.90 39.44
CA LEU A 1177 -2.92 57.06 40.76
C LEU A 1177 -4.33 56.34 40.73
N GLY A 1178 -4.88 55.83 41.85
CA GLY A 1178 -6.28 55.30 42.04
C GLY A 1178 -6.42 53.76 42.02
N GLU A 1179 -6.84 52.98 43.04
CA GLU A 1179 -7.95 53.00 44.04
C GLU A 1179 -9.34 52.55 43.50
N SER A 1180 -10.13 51.65 44.13
CA SER A 1180 -10.04 50.93 45.43
C SER A 1180 -10.85 49.60 45.48
N SER A 1181 -11.02 49.00 46.66
CA SER A 1181 -11.86 47.80 47.00
C SER A 1181 -13.37 48.00 46.77
N GLY A 1182 -14.27 46.99 46.79
CA GLY A 1182 -14.18 45.53 47.06
C GLY A 1182 -15.41 45.02 47.85
N SER A 1183 -15.52 43.69 48.07
CA SER A 1183 -16.45 43.00 49.02
C SER A 1183 -17.98 42.94 48.74
N GLN A 1184 -18.52 41.70 48.78
CA GLN A 1184 -19.94 41.32 49.05
C GLN A 1184 -21.05 41.78 48.05
N GLY A 1185 -22.22 41.14 47.96
CA GLY A 1185 -22.60 39.82 48.50
C GLY A 1185 -24.11 39.58 48.71
N GLY A 1186 -24.77 38.88 47.78
CA GLY A 1186 -25.97 38.05 48.03
C GLY A 1186 -27.38 38.62 47.73
N SER A 1187 -28.29 37.70 47.37
CA SER A 1187 -29.77 37.81 47.37
C SER A 1187 -30.48 38.76 46.38
N ALA A 1188 -31.71 38.48 45.89
CA ALA A 1188 -32.49 37.23 45.92
C ALA A 1188 -33.71 37.24 44.94
N ARG A 1189 -34.16 36.02 44.57
CA ARG A 1189 -35.57 35.56 44.39
C ARG A 1189 -36.52 36.16 43.32
N GLN A 1190 -37.25 35.22 42.69
CA GLN A 1190 -38.68 35.28 42.26
C GLN A 1190 -39.05 36.20 41.08
N SER A 1191 -40.16 36.00 40.35
CA SER A 1191 -41.01 34.81 40.08
C SER A 1191 -42.05 35.14 38.98
N GLY A 1192 -42.54 34.12 38.26
CA GLY A 1192 -43.67 34.19 37.32
C GLY A 1192 -43.23 34.28 35.85
N SER A 1193 -43.67 33.43 34.89
CA SER A 1193 -44.97 32.81 34.56
C SER A 1193 -45.88 33.72 33.72
N GLY A 1194 -46.12 33.35 32.45
CA GLY A 1194 -46.95 34.15 31.53
C GLY A 1194 -47.15 33.53 30.15
N THR A 1195 -47.88 32.42 30.08
CA THR A 1195 -48.65 31.90 28.93
C THR A 1195 -48.41 32.49 27.54
N ARG A 1196 -48.06 31.61 26.58
CA ARG A 1196 -49.04 31.21 25.56
C ARG A 1196 -48.84 29.76 25.14
#